data_AF-A0A2E2UCE8-F1
#
_entry.id   AF-A0A2E2UCE8-F1
#
_cell.length_a   1.000
_cell.length_b   1.000
_cell.length_c   1.000
_cell.angle_alpha   90.00
_cell.angle_beta   90.00
_cell.angle_gamma   90.00
#
_symmetry.space_group_name_H-M   'P 1'
#
loop_
_entity.id
_entity.type
_entity.pdbx_description
1 polymer ?
#
loop_
_entity_poly.entity_id
_entity_poly.type
_entity_poly.pdbx_seq_one_letter_code
_entity_poly.pdbx_strand_id
1 'polypeptide(L)'
;MKLQGLVFGLLFSIHATAQMPEWSYDPGPDPSTQMGKELIDLTANIPNFPQISDEIIGYRQKFRPAFGPIPWRMILEENKVKILFVGQDGTHIAEAAGRPATAGFGGRAQDFANYFGVNEGAAFINTYAFTIKGQYGVYNTPYFIENRDGSVSVRQSNLVDNDLWLISQDLNSPITQWRNDLIDWIIRNNKESMKLIVLFGGAARDSIASYAKSKGATVEGWLADRADKVKVPITKEEYAGGNNTFPSLQTKRGEDLYEELLGRRLDYTKSSDQRAVSDLLKNRLPEVLERVAIPSGGEKGSGLINMAQLGGYDLDSMKVNGIQTRSLKGLTLNDGTKIKNDIIVISLPHPSSLSRTVMEADSYREGMQDASRRVMRDVEVLDEYRDAGWEISADPGKINYYARGENYRYGRSDIGPEFYDFGTPANRMVSRSTARRMSRHANVVIIGTRDNGKFSGSQIKKMTEAKAASGIDTNQMFIARPSVREDRYKFDMGPGAELAELMISNLEPNKVFQTKTELKCSEGREIVKTVKSSNPELLKCEDGQKEDRREMNFDDDGIEAYNVKTHPDVDDFGHYRGTFKNPKVVIIADPIGYDDIVTARALTGTRGQYLQDLMNDIGVNDQYLVIKTVPYGMDGATRDEWNEVMKATKSYREKLIKRVLENSNPDFVIVDGTYAARAAEDLIKDIKIIRTRRNKDDLAADLGEVAEKIKEVEGYENIRHRTNLANIPRTHLSFYSRVWEGTSGDRVITSAGKQYEGIAFAEVVPEWAFDQEIELVDKNADLIENMIQVLRDLNLPLPSESTRTYIERVN
;
A
#
# COMPACT_ATOMS: atom_id res chain seq x y z
N MET A 1 -40.51 -55.60 -32.66
CA MET A 1 -39.09 -55.62 -32.29
C MET A 1 -38.46 -54.30 -32.74
N LYS A 2 -38.23 -53.37 -31.81
CA LYS A 2 -37.55 -52.09 -32.05
C LYS A 2 -36.28 -52.08 -31.20
N LEU A 3 -35.13 -51.89 -31.84
CA LEU A 3 -33.85 -51.62 -31.20
C LEU A 3 -33.45 -50.20 -31.64
N GLN A 4 -33.37 -49.26 -30.70
CA GLN A 4 -32.82 -47.91 -30.91
C GLN A 4 -31.46 -47.84 -30.24
N GLY A 5 -30.47 -47.36 -31.00
CA GLY A 5 -29.08 -47.23 -30.58
C GLY A 5 -28.85 -46.06 -29.64
N LEU A 6 -27.96 -46.29 -28.67
CA LEU A 6 -27.40 -45.33 -27.74
C LEU A 6 -26.25 -44.59 -28.45
N VAL A 7 -26.34 -43.25 -28.55
CA VAL A 7 -25.19 -42.39 -28.90
C VAL A 7 -24.67 -41.78 -27.61
N PHE A 8 -23.46 -42.16 -27.23
CA PHE A 8 -22.70 -41.57 -26.12
C PHE A 8 -22.10 -40.24 -26.59
N GLY A 9 -22.68 -39.12 -26.14
CA GLY A 9 -22.06 -37.79 -26.28
C GLY A 9 -21.18 -37.51 -25.06
N LEU A 10 -19.86 -37.56 -25.24
CA LEU A 10 -18.88 -37.02 -24.30
C LEU A 10 -18.96 -35.47 -24.35
N LEU A 11 -19.71 -34.88 -23.43
CA LEU A 11 -19.59 -33.46 -23.09
C LEU A 11 -18.42 -33.31 -22.12
N PHE A 12 -17.27 -32.87 -22.63
CA PHE A 12 -16.22 -32.29 -21.80
C PHE A 12 -16.75 -30.95 -21.28
N SER A 13 -17.21 -30.93 -20.03
CA SER A 13 -17.45 -29.70 -19.28
C SER A 13 -16.10 -29.03 -19.04
N ILE A 14 -15.73 -28.10 -19.92
CA ILE A 14 -14.64 -27.15 -19.67
C ILE A 14 -15.10 -26.31 -18.46
N HIS A 15 -14.60 -26.65 -17.28
CA HIS A 15 -14.80 -25.85 -16.09
C HIS A 15 -14.02 -24.56 -16.30
N ALA A 16 -14.71 -23.46 -16.58
CA ALA A 16 -14.12 -22.14 -16.65
C ALA A 16 -13.58 -21.76 -15.27
N THR A 17 -12.28 -21.96 -15.07
CA THR A 17 -11.53 -21.45 -13.93
C THR A 17 -11.31 -19.95 -14.17
N ALA A 18 -12.13 -19.09 -13.59
CA ALA A 18 -11.80 -17.67 -13.53
C ALA A 18 -11.08 -17.40 -12.20
N GLN A 19 -9.80 -17.72 -12.26
CA GLN A 19 -8.76 -16.92 -11.64
C GLN A 19 -8.15 -16.15 -12.82
N MET A 20 -8.08 -14.81 -12.74
CA MET A 20 -7.34 -14.01 -13.71
C MET A 20 -5.99 -14.67 -14.06
N PRO A 21 -5.56 -14.62 -15.33
CA PRO A 21 -4.29 -15.20 -15.73
C PRO A 21 -3.12 -14.70 -14.86
N GLU A 22 -2.08 -15.50 -14.68
CA GLU A 22 -0.90 -15.13 -13.87
C GLU A 22 -0.20 -13.85 -14.36
N TRP A 23 -0.38 -13.50 -15.64
CA TRP A 23 0.14 -12.28 -16.24
C TRP A 23 -0.79 -11.06 -16.14
N SER A 24 -1.87 -11.15 -15.36
CA SER A 24 -2.77 -10.02 -15.13
C SER A 24 -2.10 -8.97 -14.24
N TYR A 25 -2.51 -7.72 -14.40
CA TYR A 25 -1.93 -6.61 -13.66
C TYR A 25 -2.89 -5.41 -13.63
N ASP A 26 -2.61 -4.46 -12.75
CA ASP A 26 -3.29 -3.18 -12.63
C ASP A 26 -2.61 -2.13 -13.53
N PRO A 27 -3.22 -1.71 -14.66
CA PRO A 27 -2.66 -0.69 -15.54
C PRO A 27 -2.78 0.73 -14.97
N GLY A 28 -3.49 0.92 -13.85
CA GLY A 28 -3.97 2.22 -13.41
C GLY A 28 -5.21 2.68 -14.19
N PRO A 29 -5.77 3.86 -13.84
CA PRO A 29 -6.96 4.40 -14.48
C PRO A 29 -6.71 4.71 -15.97
N ASP A 30 -7.62 4.34 -16.88
CA ASP A 30 -7.43 4.63 -18.30
C ASP A 30 -7.68 6.12 -18.62
N PRO A 31 -6.65 6.91 -19.01
CA PRO A 31 -6.78 8.33 -19.26
C PRO A 31 -7.57 8.64 -20.55
N SER A 32 -7.92 7.64 -21.37
CA SER A 32 -8.78 7.80 -22.54
C SER A 32 -10.28 7.78 -22.19
N THR A 33 -10.64 7.25 -21.02
CA THR A 33 -12.03 7.14 -20.55
C THR A 33 -12.41 8.29 -19.61
N GLN A 34 -13.71 8.60 -19.51
CA GLN A 34 -14.20 9.58 -18.54
C GLN A 34 -14.01 9.09 -17.10
N MET A 35 -14.32 7.83 -16.83
CA MET A 35 -14.16 7.18 -15.53
C MET A 35 -12.69 7.27 -15.04
N GLY A 36 -11.74 6.92 -15.90
CA GLY A 36 -10.31 6.99 -15.57
C GLY A 36 -9.82 8.42 -15.38
N LYS A 37 -10.22 9.38 -16.24
CA LYS A 37 -9.88 10.80 -16.06
C LYS A 37 -10.38 11.36 -14.73
N GLU A 38 -11.62 11.06 -14.36
CA GLU A 38 -12.18 11.47 -13.07
C GLU A 38 -11.36 10.94 -11.88
N LEU A 39 -10.93 9.67 -11.94
CA LEU A 39 -10.12 9.09 -10.86
C LEU A 39 -8.71 9.68 -10.81
N ILE A 40 -8.08 9.95 -11.97
CA ILE A 40 -6.80 10.64 -12.06
C ILE A 40 -6.91 12.04 -11.44
N ASP A 41 -7.97 12.78 -11.78
CA ASP A 41 -8.23 14.11 -11.23
C ASP A 41 -8.51 14.06 -9.73
N LEU A 42 -9.27 13.09 -9.25
CA LEU A 42 -9.51 12.89 -7.83
C LEU A 42 -8.21 12.60 -7.06
N THR A 43 -7.30 11.82 -7.65
CA THR A 43 -5.99 11.52 -7.06
C THR A 43 -5.08 12.74 -7.03
N ALA A 44 -5.07 13.52 -8.11
CA ALA A 44 -4.33 14.78 -8.18
C ALA A 44 -4.87 15.84 -7.19
N ASN A 45 -6.11 15.69 -6.73
CA ASN A 45 -6.78 16.57 -5.77
C ASN A 45 -6.76 16.04 -4.32
N ILE A 46 -5.95 15.02 -4.00
CA ILE A 46 -5.74 14.59 -2.61
C ILE A 46 -5.25 15.81 -1.80
N PRO A 47 -5.94 16.22 -0.72
CA PRO A 47 -5.51 17.37 0.06
C PRO A 47 -4.21 17.08 0.82
N ASN A 48 -3.53 18.13 1.26
CA ASN A 48 -2.28 18.00 2.02
C ASN A 48 -2.58 17.59 3.47
N PHE A 49 -2.79 16.29 3.69
CA PHE A 49 -3.08 15.72 5.01
C PHE A 49 -2.04 16.13 6.07
N PRO A 50 -0.72 16.05 5.80
CA PRO A 50 0.30 16.53 6.73
C PRO A 50 0.08 17.99 7.16
N GLN A 51 -0.08 18.90 6.21
CA GLN A 51 -0.28 20.32 6.51
C GLN A 51 -1.57 20.58 7.29
N ILE A 52 -2.68 19.95 6.90
CA ILE A 52 -3.95 20.05 7.64
C ILE A 52 -3.78 19.55 9.08
N SER A 53 -3.01 18.48 9.29
CA SER A 53 -2.68 18.00 10.63
C SER A 53 -1.84 19.00 11.41
N ASP A 54 -0.84 19.64 10.79
CA ASP A 54 0.01 20.59 11.51
C ASP A 54 -0.77 21.85 11.93
N GLU A 55 -1.72 22.30 11.11
CA GLU A 55 -2.57 23.45 11.43
C GLU A 55 -3.65 23.13 12.49
N ILE A 56 -4.30 21.97 12.42
CA ILE A 56 -5.43 21.63 13.31
C ILE A 56 -5.00 20.87 14.57
N ILE A 57 -4.08 19.92 14.46
CA ILE A 57 -3.59 19.13 15.60
C ILE A 57 -2.38 19.82 16.26
N GLY A 58 -1.61 20.64 15.52
CA GLY A 58 -0.47 21.37 16.04
C GLY A 58 0.80 20.51 16.13
N TYR A 59 1.48 20.57 17.27
CA TYR A 59 2.85 20.08 17.50
C TYR A 59 3.13 18.59 17.21
N ARG A 60 2.11 17.79 16.88
CA ARG A 60 2.24 16.35 16.62
C ARG A 60 1.64 16.00 15.26
N GLN A 61 2.49 15.99 14.24
CA GLN A 61 2.14 15.50 12.91
C GLN A 61 1.51 14.09 12.97
N LYS A 62 0.21 13.99 12.66
CA LYS A 62 -0.60 12.77 12.75
C LYS A 62 -0.34 11.80 11.61
N PHE A 63 -0.01 12.28 10.42
CA PHE A 63 0.22 11.47 9.24
C PHE A 63 1.70 11.17 9.03
N ARG A 64 2.01 10.17 8.19
CA ARG A 64 3.38 9.85 7.80
C ARG A 64 3.59 10.20 6.33
N PRO A 65 4.19 11.36 6.01
CA PRO A 65 4.25 11.87 4.64
C PRO A 65 5.20 11.10 3.73
N ALA A 66 6.25 10.47 4.28
CA ALA A 66 7.38 9.93 3.51
C ALA A 66 6.98 9.09 2.28
N PHE A 67 6.01 8.20 2.43
CA PHE A 67 5.61 7.27 1.37
C PHE A 67 4.36 7.74 0.61
N GLY A 68 3.89 8.97 0.84
CA GLY A 68 2.73 9.52 0.19
C GLY A 68 1.40 8.79 0.50
N PRO A 69 0.33 9.14 -0.25
CA PRO A 69 -0.98 8.55 -0.14
C PRO A 69 -1.07 7.18 -0.84
N ILE A 70 -1.99 6.36 -0.33
CA ILE A 70 -2.25 4.98 -0.72
C ILE A 70 -3.77 4.81 -0.91
N PRO A 71 -4.34 5.36 -1.99
CA PRO A 71 -5.76 5.71 -2.02
C PRO A 71 -6.70 4.51 -2.19
N TRP A 72 -6.36 3.53 -3.03
CA TRP A 72 -7.21 2.36 -3.27
C TRP A 72 -6.43 1.13 -3.75
N ARG A 73 -7.11 -0.03 -3.70
CA ARG A 73 -6.78 -1.27 -4.42
C ARG A 73 -8.08 -1.85 -4.97
N MET A 74 -8.27 -1.82 -6.29
CA MET A 74 -9.49 -2.31 -6.95
C MET A 74 -9.27 -2.45 -8.46
N ILE A 75 -10.11 -3.25 -9.12
CA ILE A 75 -10.21 -3.27 -10.58
C ILE A 75 -10.92 -1.99 -11.07
N LEU A 76 -10.38 -1.37 -12.12
CA LEU A 76 -10.80 -0.07 -12.65
C LEU A 76 -11.67 -0.20 -13.91
N GLU A 77 -12.65 -1.08 -13.85
CA GLU A 77 -13.63 -1.33 -14.90
C GLU A 77 -15.05 -1.11 -14.36
N GLU A 78 -15.95 -0.66 -15.23
CA GLU A 78 -17.35 -0.40 -14.88
C GLU A 78 -18.05 -1.68 -14.42
N ASN A 79 -18.81 -1.58 -13.33
CA ASN A 79 -19.61 -2.66 -12.74
C ASN A 79 -18.81 -3.95 -12.44
N LYS A 80 -17.52 -3.82 -12.09
CA LYS A 80 -16.71 -4.95 -11.58
C LYS A 80 -16.72 -5.05 -10.07
N VAL A 81 -16.75 -3.93 -9.35
CA VAL A 81 -16.74 -3.92 -7.89
C VAL A 81 -18.09 -4.38 -7.35
N LYS A 82 -18.06 -5.40 -6.50
CA LYS A 82 -19.22 -6.01 -5.83
C LYS A 82 -19.24 -5.71 -4.34
N ILE A 83 -18.05 -5.68 -3.72
CA ILE A 83 -17.85 -5.41 -2.29
C ILE A 83 -16.79 -4.32 -2.14
N LEU A 84 -17.12 -3.26 -1.38
CA LEU A 84 -16.16 -2.24 -0.96
C LEU A 84 -15.77 -2.45 0.50
N PHE A 85 -14.49 -2.62 0.74
CA PHE A 85 -13.89 -2.68 2.06
C PHE A 85 -13.32 -1.32 2.44
N VAL A 86 -13.68 -0.83 3.63
CA VAL A 86 -13.16 0.42 4.18
C VAL A 86 -12.37 0.12 5.45
N GLY A 87 -11.07 0.40 5.42
CA GLY A 87 -10.17 0.32 6.57
C GLY A 87 -9.93 1.67 7.24
N GLN A 88 -9.06 1.70 8.25
CA GLN A 88 -8.60 2.93 8.89
C GLN A 88 -7.48 3.59 8.08
N ASP A 89 -6.32 2.92 7.99
CA ASP A 89 -5.12 3.43 7.34
C ASP A 89 -4.23 2.27 6.83
N GLY A 90 -3.18 2.61 6.08
CA GLY A 90 -2.20 1.64 5.59
C GLY A 90 -1.21 1.19 6.66
N THR A 91 -0.49 0.10 6.40
CA THR A 91 0.68 -0.31 7.19
C THR A 91 1.96 -0.15 6.37
N HIS A 92 3.14 -0.45 6.93
CA HIS A 92 4.42 -0.29 6.22
C HIS A 92 4.48 -1.06 4.89
N ILE A 93 3.87 -2.24 4.81
CA ILE A 93 3.78 -3.00 3.55
C ILE A 93 2.81 -2.37 2.56
N ALA A 94 1.76 -1.67 3.02
CA ALA A 94 0.87 -0.91 2.16
C ALA A 94 1.59 0.29 1.54
N GLU A 95 2.45 0.95 2.34
CA GLU A 95 3.36 1.97 1.82
C GLU A 95 4.26 1.36 0.77
N ALA A 96 5.07 0.35 1.10
CA ALA A 96 5.98 -0.23 0.12
C ALA A 96 5.29 -0.77 -1.14
N ALA A 97 4.04 -1.25 -1.05
CA ALA A 97 3.26 -1.70 -2.21
C ALA A 97 2.55 -0.58 -2.97
N GLY A 98 2.43 0.62 -2.40
CA GLY A 98 1.63 1.71 -2.98
C GLY A 98 0.13 1.39 -3.07
N ARG A 99 -0.38 0.42 -2.29
CA ARG A 99 -1.79 -0.01 -2.24
C ARG A 99 -2.27 -0.26 -0.81
N PRO A 100 -3.51 0.11 -0.43
CA PRO A 100 -4.06 -0.19 0.87
C PRO A 100 -4.42 -1.68 0.94
N ALA A 101 -4.71 -2.14 2.16
CA ALA A 101 -5.15 -3.50 2.41
C ALA A 101 -4.26 -4.57 1.74
N THR A 102 -2.93 -4.38 1.77
CA THR A 102 -1.98 -5.44 1.46
C THR A 102 -1.67 -6.24 2.74
N ALA A 103 -1.18 -7.46 2.59
CA ALA A 103 -0.71 -8.31 3.69
C ALA A 103 -1.76 -8.74 4.72
N GLY A 104 -1.37 -8.84 5.99
CA GLY A 104 -2.11 -9.59 7.01
C GLY A 104 -3.57 -9.17 7.21
N PHE A 105 -3.89 -7.88 7.07
CA PHE A 105 -5.28 -7.38 7.02
C PHE A 105 -5.91 -7.68 5.65
N GLY A 106 -5.21 -7.31 4.59
CA GLY A 106 -5.62 -7.51 3.20
C GLY A 106 -6.08 -8.91 2.86
N GLY A 107 -5.24 -9.90 3.14
CA GLY A 107 -5.55 -11.30 2.87
C GLY A 107 -6.73 -11.83 3.68
N ARG A 108 -7.01 -11.27 4.88
CA ARG A 108 -8.19 -11.65 5.68
C ARG A 108 -9.47 -11.01 5.16
N ALA A 109 -9.39 -9.78 4.68
CA ALA A 109 -10.53 -9.12 4.05
C ALA A 109 -10.81 -9.74 2.66
N GLN A 110 -9.78 -10.13 1.92
CA GLN A 110 -9.90 -10.90 0.67
C GLN A 110 -10.55 -12.27 0.91
N ASP A 111 -10.17 -12.95 2.00
CA ASP A 111 -10.79 -14.22 2.41
C ASP A 111 -12.29 -14.07 2.71
N PHE A 112 -12.66 -12.98 3.37
CA PHE A 112 -14.06 -12.64 3.60
C PHE A 112 -14.80 -12.31 2.30
N ALA A 113 -14.16 -11.67 1.32
CA ALA A 113 -14.74 -11.48 -0.01
C ALA A 113 -15.00 -12.84 -0.70
N ASN A 114 -14.01 -13.75 -0.62
CA ASN A 114 -14.09 -15.09 -1.20
C ASN A 114 -15.24 -15.93 -0.60
N TYR A 115 -15.64 -15.67 0.66
CA TYR A 115 -16.83 -16.28 1.26
C TYR A 115 -18.13 -15.93 0.50
N PHE A 116 -18.23 -14.74 -0.08
CA PHE A 116 -19.31 -14.34 -0.98
C PHE A 116 -19.05 -14.74 -2.45
N GLY A 117 -18.00 -15.51 -2.71
CA GLY A 117 -17.56 -15.85 -4.06
C GLY A 117 -17.00 -14.66 -4.84
N VAL A 118 -16.56 -13.60 -4.16
CA VAL A 118 -15.98 -12.39 -4.77
C VAL A 118 -14.46 -12.41 -4.55
N ASN A 119 -13.70 -12.36 -5.63
CA ASN A 119 -12.24 -12.21 -5.59
C ASN A 119 -11.84 -10.88 -6.23
N GLU A 120 -12.03 -10.75 -7.54
CA GLU A 120 -11.63 -9.58 -8.34
C GLU A 120 -12.60 -8.42 -8.13
N GLY A 121 -13.87 -8.72 -7.84
CA GLY A 121 -14.88 -7.71 -7.50
C GLY A 121 -14.72 -7.07 -6.11
N ALA A 122 -13.60 -7.31 -5.41
CA ALA A 122 -13.32 -6.69 -4.11
C ALA A 122 -12.51 -5.40 -4.28
N ALA A 123 -13.04 -4.28 -3.80
CA ALA A 123 -12.35 -2.99 -3.73
C ALA A 123 -11.95 -2.65 -2.30
N PHE A 124 -10.82 -1.99 -2.12
CA PHE A 124 -10.31 -1.61 -0.81
C PHE A 124 -9.88 -0.16 -0.81
N ILE A 125 -10.38 0.60 0.17
CA ILE A 125 -9.93 1.95 0.50
C ILE A 125 -9.70 2.06 2.00
N ASN A 126 -9.09 3.15 2.42
CA ASN A 126 -8.94 3.51 3.83
C ASN A 126 -9.66 4.82 4.13
N THR A 127 -9.98 5.03 5.41
CA THR A 127 -10.42 6.32 5.95
C THR A 127 -9.39 7.40 5.65
N TYR A 128 -8.11 7.06 5.78
CA TYR A 128 -6.98 7.90 5.45
C TYR A 128 -6.17 7.32 4.31
N ALA A 129 -5.87 8.13 3.29
CA ALA A 129 -4.94 7.76 2.24
C ALA A 129 -3.51 7.62 2.79
N PHE A 130 -3.16 8.32 3.88
CA PHE A 130 -1.87 8.23 4.55
C PHE A 130 -1.93 7.29 5.75
N THR A 131 -0.79 6.69 6.08
CA THR A 131 -0.63 5.96 7.34
C THR A 131 -0.57 6.95 8.52
N ILE A 132 -1.16 6.59 9.67
CA ILE A 132 -1.21 7.49 10.84
C ILE A 132 -0.18 7.12 11.91
N LYS A 133 0.08 8.07 12.81
CA LYS A 133 0.79 7.85 14.08
C LYS A 133 -0.24 7.63 15.18
N GLY A 134 -0.06 6.57 15.95
CA GLY A 134 -1.00 6.18 17.01
C GLY A 134 -2.27 5.53 16.46
N GLN A 135 -3.40 5.78 17.12
CA GLN A 135 -4.72 5.21 16.79
C GLN A 135 -5.69 6.31 16.33
N TYR A 136 -6.81 5.94 15.70
CA TYR A 136 -7.88 6.87 15.35
C TYR A 136 -8.61 7.45 16.58
N GLY A 137 -8.65 6.71 17.68
CA GLY A 137 -9.22 7.19 18.94
C GLY A 137 -8.51 6.57 20.13
N VAL A 138 -8.68 7.20 21.28
CA VAL A 138 -8.14 6.75 22.56
C VAL A 138 -9.12 5.76 23.17
N TYR A 139 -8.62 4.56 23.49
CA TYR A 139 -9.44 3.52 24.11
C TYR A 139 -9.69 3.82 25.59
N ASN A 140 -10.87 3.43 26.08
CA ASN A 140 -11.25 3.50 27.50
C ASN A 140 -11.18 4.90 28.13
N THR A 141 -11.43 5.95 27.35
CA THR A 141 -11.47 7.33 27.84
C THR A 141 -12.64 7.53 28.81
N PRO A 142 -12.37 8.03 30.03
CA PRO A 142 -13.42 8.33 31.00
C PRO A 142 -14.32 9.48 30.53
N TYR A 143 -15.62 9.33 30.72
CA TYR A 143 -16.60 10.40 30.60
C TYR A 143 -17.60 10.32 31.76
N PHE A 144 -18.25 11.44 32.05
CA PHE A 144 -19.23 11.55 33.12
C PHE A 144 -20.63 11.59 32.53
N ILE A 145 -21.55 10.86 33.15
CA ILE A 145 -22.95 10.85 32.74
C ILE A 145 -23.86 11.04 33.94
N GLU A 146 -24.78 11.99 33.82
CA GLU A 146 -25.85 12.23 34.78
C GLU A 146 -26.94 11.16 34.60
N ASN A 147 -27.27 10.49 35.70
CA ASN A 147 -28.31 9.48 35.80
C ASN A 147 -29.68 10.14 36.03
N ARG A 148 -30.75 9.34 35.91
CA ARG A 148 -32.12 9.82 36.09
C ARG A 148 -32.41 10.37 37.50
N ASP A 149 -31.66 9.92 38.50
CA ASP A 149 -31.76 10.38 39.89
C ASP A 149 -30.90 11.64 40.18
N GLY A 150 -30.26 12.21 39.15
CA GLY A 150 -29.35 13.35 39.26
C GLY A 150 -27.94 12.98 39.74
N SER A 151 -27.66 11.71 40.07
CA SER A 151 -26.31 11.26 40.41
C SER A 151 -25.41 11.25 39.17
N VAL A 152 -24.12 11.54 39.35
CA VAL A 152 -23.12 11.46 38.26
C VAL A 152 -22.37 10.14 38.39
N SER A 153 -22.20 9.45 37.27
CA SER A 153 -21.37 8.25 37.19
C SER A 153 -20.29 8.37 36.13
N VAL A 154 -19.16 7.69 36.37
CA VAL A 154 -18.10 7.56 35.37
C VAL A 154 -18.35 6.34 34.49
N ARG A 155 -18.09 6.49 33.20
CA ARG A 155 -18.10 5.45 32.17
C ARG A 155 -16.86 5.58 31.32
N GLN A 156 -16.56 4.54 30.54
CA GLN A 156 -15.42 4.52 29.63
C GLN A 156 -15.89 4.14 28.24
N SER A 157 -15.35 4.79 27.22
CA SER A 157 -15.59 4.47 25.82
C SER A 157 -14.38 4.86 24.97
N ASN A 158 -14.38 4.47 23.70
CA ASN A 158 -13.40 5.00 22.76
C ASN A 158 -13.77 6.45 22.45
N LEU A 159 -12.79 7.35 22.52
CA LEU A 159 -12.97 8.77 22.21
C LEU A 159 -12.09 9.17 21.03
N VAL A 160 -12.67 9.86 20.06
CA VAL A 160 -11.94 10.66 19.06
C VAL A 160 -11.95 12.10 19.55
N ASP A 161 -10.78 12.71 19.75
CA ASP A 161 -10.69 14.10 20.18
C ASP A 161 -11.25 15.08 19.11
N ASN A 162 -11.53 16.32 19.52
CA ASN A 162 -12.20 17.30 18.66
C ASN A 162 -11.36 17.64 17.41
N ASP A 163 -10.04 17.79 17.55
CA ASP A 163 -9.14 18.18 16.46
C ASP A 163 -9.05 17.05 15.42
N LEU A 164 -8.87 15.82 15.88
CA LEU A 164 -8.85 14.65 15.03
C LEU A 164 -10.22 14.39 14.39
N TRP A 165 -11.31 14.60 15.11
CA TRP A 165 -12.66 14.48 14.56
C TRP A 165 -12.90 15.47 13.42
N LEU A 166 -12.49 16.74 13.60
CA LEU A 166 -12.62 17.78 12.58
C LEU A 166 -11.98 17.34 11.28
N ILE A 167 -10.69 16.99 11.32
CA ILE A 167 -9.99 16.63 10.09
C ILE A 167 -10.49 15.30 9.50
N SER A 168 -11.07 14.41 10.30
CA SER A 168 -11.37 13.03 9.87
C SER A 168 -12.80 12.80 9.43
N GLN A 169 -13.78 13.47 10.06
CA GLN A 169 -15.21 13.15 9.90
C GLN A 169 -16.11 14.37 9.70
N ASP A 170 -15.64 15.58 10.01
CA ASP A 170 -16.41 16.79 9.70
C ASP A 170 -16.61 16.93 8.19
N LEU A 171 -17.81 17.32 7.76
CA LEU A 171 -18.15 17.41 6.35
C LEU A 171 -17.48 18.60 5.64
N ASN A 172 -16.97 19.57 6.40
CA ASN A 172 -16.19 20.69 5.87
C ASN A 172 -14.70 20.36 5.75
N SER A 173 -14.24 19.23 6.31
CA SER A 173 -12.85 18.81 6.17
C SER A 173 -12.54 18.46 4.70
N PRO A 174 -11.45 19.02 4.13
CA PRO A 174 -10.99 18.64 2.79
C PRO A 174 -10.74 17.12 2.69
N ILE A 175 -10.24 16.50 3.76
CA ILE A 175 -9.96 15.06 3.83
C ILE A 175 -11.26 14.26 3.71
N THR A 176 -12.28 14.63 4.47
CA THR A 176 -13.60 14.01 4.43
C THR A 176 -14.26 14.16 3.07
N GLN A 177 -14.22 15.36 2.49
CA GLN A 177 -14.79 15.64 1.18
C GLN A 177 -14.15 14.78 0.09
N TRP A 178 -12.81 14.79 0.02
CA TRP A 178 -12.07 13.97 -0.93
C TRP A 178 -12.38 12.47 -0.79
N ARG A 179 -12.40 11.95 0.46
CA ARG A 179 -12.73 10.53 0.71
C ARG A 179 -14.16 10.22 0.26
N ASN A 180 -15.11 11.10 0.55
CA ASN A 180 -16.51 10.92 0.18
C ASN A 180 -16.69 10.96 -1.34
N ASP A 181 -15.89 11.77 -2.05
CA ASP A 181 -15.86 11.79 -3.51
C ASP A 181 -15.28 10.50 -4.10
N LEU A 182 -14.29 9.88 -3.44
CA LEU A 182 -13.79 8.56 -3.82
C LEU A 182 -14.85 7.47 -3.63
N ILE A 183 -15.54 7.46 -2.48
CA ILE A 183 -16.63 6.51 -2.23
C ILE A 183 -17.77 6.71 -3.25
N ASP A 184 -18.13 7.96 -3.53
CA ASP A 184 -19.13 8.31 -4.55
C ASP A 184 -18.72 7.81 -5.93
N TRP A 185 -17.48 8.06 -6.35
CA TRP A 185 -16.94 7.58 -7.62
C TRP A 185 -16.99 6.05 -7.72
N ILE A 186 -16.63 5.33 -6.66
CA ILE A 186 -16.68 3.85 -6.65
C ILE A 186 -18.13 3.38 -6.84
N ILE A 187 -19.08 3.92 -6.09
CA ILE A 187 -20.49 3.54 -6.20
C ILE A 187 -21.05 3.91 -7.57
N ARG A 188 -20.71 5.11 -8.09
CA ARG A 188 -21.22 5.59 -9.39
C ARG A 188 -20.82 4.69 -10.55
N ASN A 189 -19.59 4.21 -10.55
CA ASN A 189 -19.07 3.37 -11.63
C ASN A 189 -19.40 1.87 -11.42
N ASN A 190 -20.11 1.52 -10.33
CA ASN A 190 -20.45 0.14 -9.99
C ASN A 190 -21.91 -0.01 -9.49
N LYS A 191 -22.84 0.83 -9.99
CA LYS A 191 -24.24 0.90 -9.52
C LYS A 191 -24.98 -0.43 -9.69
N GLU A 192 -24.60 -1.23 -10.68
CA GLU A 192 -25.29 -2.48 -11.01
C GLU A 192 -24.73 -3.67 -10.21
N SER A 193 -23.41 -3.70 -10.03
CA SER A 193 -22.68 -4.80 -9.43
C SER A 193 -22.47 -4.70 -7.92
N MET A 194 -22.33 -3.48 -7.39
CA MET A 194 -22.01 -3.26 -5.97
C MET A 194 -23.21 -3.58 -5.08
N LYS A 195 -22.97 -4.36 -4.02
CA LYS A 195 -24.03 -4.86 -3.11
C LYS A 195 -23.69 -4.69 -1.63
N LEU A 196 -22.41 -4.59 -1.28
CA LEU A 196 -21.97 -4.63 0.11
C LEU A 196 -20.83 -3.63 0.37
N ILE A 197 -20.89 -2.96 1.52
CA ILE A 197 -19.79 -2.21 2.11
C ILE A 197 -19.44 -2.84 3.46
N VAL A 198 -18.17 -3.16 3.64
CA VAL A 198 -17.64 -3.82 4.84
C VAL A 198 -16.65 -2.91 5.53
N LEU A 199 -16.90 -2.63 6.81
CA LEU A 199 -16.17 -1.65 7.59
C LEU A 199 -15.30 -2.32 8.65
N PHE A 200 -14.04 -1.91 8.75
CA PHE A 200 -13.13 -2.41 9.78
C PHE A 200 -12.68 -1.29 10.72
N GLY A 201 -13.18 -1.33 11.96
CA GLY A 201 -12.83 -0.37 13.01
C GLY A 201 -13.67 0.92 12.99
N GLY A 202 -13.48 1.74 14.03
CA GLY A 202 -14.27 2.95 14.25
C GLY A 202 -14.13 3.98 13.13
N ALA A 203 -12.92 4.19 12.62
CA ALA A 203 -12.64 5.16 11.56
C ALA A 203 -13.44 4.86 10.28
N ALA A 204 -13.46 3.60 9.86
CA ALA A 204 -14.19 3.17 8.66
C ALA A 204 -15.70 3.35 8.82
N ARG A 205 -16.22 3.01 10.00
CA ARG A 205 -17.63 3.20 10.34
C ARG A 205 -18.03 4.67 10.31
N ASP A 206 -17.24 5.52 10.96
CA ASP A 206 -17.55 6.95 10.99
C ASP A 206 -17.41 7.58 9.60
N SER A 207 -16.48 7.07 8.78
CA SER A 207 -16.29 7.50 7.38
C SER A 207 -17.49 7.19 6.50
N ILE A 208 -18.09 6.01 6.64
CA ILE A 208 -19.26 5.66 5.83
C ILE A 208 -20.54 6.32 6.35
N ALA A 209 -20.64 6.55 7.67
CA ALA A 209 -21.69 7.39 8.23
C ALA A 209 -21.60 8.84 7.74
N SER A 210 -20.39 9.44 7.73
CA SER A 210 -20.19 10.79 7.20
C SER A 210 -20.45 10.87 5.69
N TYR A 211 -20.04 9.85 4.91
CA TYR A 211 -20.45 9.73 3.51
C TYR A 211 -21.98 9.72 3.37
N ALA A 212 -22.68 8.83 4.08
CA ALA A 212 -24.14 8.74 3.99
C ALA A 212 -24.83 10.07 4.36
N LYS A 213 -24.35 10.74 5.42
CA LYS A 213 -24.81 12.08 5.81
C LYS A 213 -24.59 13.12 4.73
N SER A 214 -23.44 13.10 4.04
CA SER A 214 -23.16 14.00 2.91
C SER A 214 -24.13 13.80 1.73
N LYS A 215 -24.80 12.65 1.64
CA LYS A 215 -25.80 12.32 0.61
C LYS A 215 -27.25 12.41 1.11
N GLY A 216 -27.47 12.97 2.29
CA GLY A 216 -28.80 13.25 2.86
C GLY A 216 -29.35 12.18 3.80
N ALA A 217 -28.56 11.19 4.22
CA ALA A 217 -28.94 10.29 5.30
C ALA A 217 -28.86 10.98 6.66
N THR A 218 -29.55 10.45 7.66
CA THR A 218 -29.27 10.75 9.08
C THR A 218 -28.67 9.53 9.75
N VAL A 219 -27.60 9.72 10.52
CA VAL A 219 -26.99 8.67 11.33
C VAL A 219 -26.63 9.29 12.68
N GLU A 220 -27.03 8.65 13.77
CA GLU A 220 -26.84 9.13 15.13
C GLU A 220 -25.66 8.41 15.81
N GLY A 221 -25.06 9.05 16.82
CA GLY A 221 -24.12 8.40 17.71
C GLY A 221 -24.85 7.67 18.84
N TRP A 222 -24.20 6.68 19.46
CA TRP A 222 -24.79 5.83 20.52
C TRP A 222 -25.42 6.57 21.71
N LEU A 223 -25.06 7.84 21.93
CA LEU A 223 -25.49 8.65 23.07
C LEU A 223 -26.13 9.98 22.64
N ALA A 224 -26.59 10.09 21.39
CA ALA A 224 -27.16 11.33 20.85
C ALA A 224 -28.40 11.82 21.64
N ASP A 225 -29.24 10.88 22.08
CA ASP A 225 -30.45 11.15 22.87
C ASP A 225 -30.16 11.64 24.31
N ARG A 226 -28.94 11.42 24.79
CA ARG A 226 -28.47 11.79 26.14
C ARG A 226 -27.33 12.81 26.14
N ALA A 227 -27.09 13.50 25.03
CA ALA A 227 -25.96 14.41 24.86
C ALA A 227 -25.88 15.50 25.95
N ASP A 228 -27.02 16.02 26.42
CA ASP A 228 -27.11 17.04 27.49
C ASP A 228 -26.69 16.51 28.87
N LYS A 229 -26.70 15.17 29.04
CA LYS A 229 -26.33 14.46 30.27
C LYS A 229 -24.91 13.92 30.25
N VAL A 230 -24.22 14.01 29.12
CA VAL A 230 -22.83 13.56 28.97
C VAL A 230 -21.89 14.75 29.14
N LYS A 231 -20.79 14.54 29.84
CA LYS A 231 -19.67 15.50 29.96
C LYS A 231 -18.36 14.76 29.73
N VAL A 232 -17.63 15.17 28.69
CA VAL A 232 -16.32 14.61 28.36
C VAL A 232 -15.24 15.57 28.86
N PRO A 233 -14.36 15.13 29.78
CA PRO A 233 -13.27 15.97 30.26
C PRO A 233 -12.19 16.18 29.20
N ILE A 234 -11.39 17.23 29.35
CA ILE A 234 -10.17 17.42 28.55
C ILE A 234 -9.16 16.34 28.94
N THR A 235 -8.63 15.65 27.94
CA THR A 235 -7.67 14.57 28.14
C THR A 235 -6.37 14.81 27.38
N LYS A 236 -5.28 14.27 27.91
CA LYS A 236 -3.98 14.19 27.24
C LYS A 236 -3.63 12.73 26.98
N GLU A 237 -3.18 12.45 25.76
CA GLU A 237 -2.67 11.12 25.41
C GLU A 237 -1.28 10.88 26.01
N GLU A 238 -1.18 9.91 26.91
CA GLU A 238 0.07 9.45 27.50
C GLU A 238 0.51 8.10 26.89
N TYR A 239 1.81 7.91 26.72
CA TYR A 239 2.35 6.67 26.17
C TYR A 239 2.15 5.50 27.16
N ALA A 240 1.50 4.43 26.71
CA ALA A 240 1.14 3.28 27.54
C ALA A 240 1.83 1.98 27.11
N GLY A 241 2.92 2.08 26.34
CA GLY A 241 3.67 0.94 25.84
C GLY A 241 3.23 0.45 24.45
N GLY A 242 4.20 0.17 23.58
CA GLY A 242 3.94 -0.30 22.22
C GLY A 242 3.19 0.75 21.40
N ASN A 243 2.03 0.39 20.86
CA ASN A 243 1.14 1.31 20.12
C ASN A 243 -0.06 1.78 20.98
N ASN A 244 -0.04 1.55 22.29
CA ASN A 244 -1.13 1.91 23.19
C ASN A 244 -0.91 3.30 23.78
N THR A 245 -2.01 4.02 23.95
CA THR A 245 -2.07 5.29 24.68
C THR A 245 -3.02 5.16 25.87
N PHE A 246 -2.81 5.99 26.88
CA PHE A 246 -3.67 6.12 28.05
C PHE A 246 -4.22 7.54 28.15
N PRO A 247 -5.53 7.73 28.36
CA PRO A 247 -6.14 9.05 28.50
C PRO A 247 -5.91 9.58 29.92
N SER A 248 -4.99 10.53 30.07
CA SER A 248 -4.81 11.28 31.32
C SER A 248 -5.79 12.45 31.39
N LEU A 249 -6.57 12.55 32.47
CA LEU A 249 -7.48 13.68 32.67
C LEU A 249 -6.69 14.93 33.06
N GLN A 250 -7.10 16.08 32.53
CA GLN A 250 -6.46 17.35 32.82
C GLN A 250 -7.19 18.09 33.95
N THR A 251 -6.44 18.77 34.80
CA THR A 251 -6.97 19.72 35.78
C THR A 251 -7.32 21.03 35.09
N LYS A 252 -8.04 21.94 35.76
CA LYS A 252 -8.29 23.31 35.26
C LYS A 252 -7.00 24.10 34.99
N ARG A 253 -5.85 23.65 35.50
CA ARG A 253 -4.52 24.24 35.25
C ARG A 253 -3.76 23.57 34.10
N GLY A 254 -4.30 22.51 33.50
CA GLY A 254 -3.62 21.71 32.48
C GLY A 254 -2.56 20.75 33.05
N GLU A 255 -2.69 20.37 34.32
CA GLU A 255 -1.83 19.36 34.95
C GLU A 255 -2.48 17.97 34.86
N ASP A 256 -1.69 16.91 35.00
CA ASP A 256 -2.21 15.55 35.10
C ASP A 256 -2.99 15.39 36.43
N LEU A 257 -4.31 15.24 36.32
CA LEU A 257 -5.21 15.14 37.47
C LEU A 257 -4.91 13.92 38.34
N TYR A 258 -4.46 12.83 37.73
CA TYR A 258 -4.19 11.61 38.46
C TYR A 258 -2.91 11.72 39.28
N GLU A 259 -1.88 12.34 38.74
CA GLU A 259 -0.65 12.65 39.50
C GLU A 259 -0.93 13.59 40.68
N GLU A 260 -1.76 14.62 40.48
CA GLU A 260 -2.16 15.56 41.53
C GLU A 260 -2.88 14.84 42.68
N LEU A 261 -3.89 14.02 42.36
CA LEU A 261 -4.72 13.36 43.37
C LEU A 261 -4.02 12.20 44.09
N LEU A 262 -3.03 11.57 43.44
CA LEU A 262 -2.21 10.51 44.03
C LEU A 262 -0.94 11.04 44.71
N GLY A 263 -0.58 12.31 44.50
CA GLY A 263 0.59 12.95 45.09
C GLY A 263 1.92 12.36 44.61
N ARG A 264 1.95 11.73 43.43
CA ARG A 264 3.15 11.13 42.83
C ARG A 264 3.05 11.12 41.31
N ARG A 265 4.21 11.06 40.65
CA ARG A 265 4.26 10.82 39.21
C ARG A 265 3.78 9.41 38.84
N LEU A 266 3.16 9.30 37.66
CA LEU A 266 2.67 8.05 37.09
C LEU A 266 3.49 7.64 35.88
N ASP A 267 3.68 6.34 35.75
CA ASP A 267 4.24 5.71 34.57
C ASP A 267 3.14 4.87 33.92
N TYR A 268 2.45 5.45 32.94
CA TYR A 268 1.34 4.82 32.25
C TYR A 268 1.72 3.58 31.45
N THR A 269 3.02 3.25 31.31
CA THR A 269 3.44 1.95 30.77
C THR A 269 3.27 0.81 31.77
N LYS A 270 3.07 1.11 33.07
CA LYS A 270 2.89 0.13 34.15
C LYS A 270 1.43 -0.13 34.44
N SER A 271 1.04 -1.40 34.38
CA SER A 271 -0.33 -1.83 34.71
C SER A 271 -0.75 -1.50 36.15
N SER A 272 0.18 -1.39 37.10
CA SER A 272 -0.10 -0.96 38.48
C SER A 272 -0.60 0.47 38.56
N ASP A 273 -0.03 1.38 37.75
CA ASP A 273 -0.41 2.79 37.74
C ASP A 273 -1.75 2.98 37.02
N GLN A 274 -1.97 2.27 35.91
CA GLN A 274 -3.28 2.23 35.24
C GLN A 274 -4.40 1.71 36.17
N ARG A 275 -4.11 0.70 37.01
CA ARG A 275 -5.04 0.21 38.04
C ARG A 275 -5.31 1.24 39.13
N ALA A 276 -4.27 1.89 39.65
CA ALA A 276 -4.43 2.96 40.65
C ALA A 276 -5.32 4.11 40.14
N VAL A 277 -5.19 4.48 38.86
CA VAL A 277 -6.07 5.45 38.20
C VAL A 277 -7.52 4.95 38.14
N SER A 278 -7.72 3.69 37.76
CA SER A 278 -9.05 3.08 37.68
C SER A 278 -9.74 3.05 39.05
N ASP A 279 -9.00 2.77 40.12
CA ASP A 279 -9.50 2.77 41.49
C ASP A 279 -9.80 4.18 41.99
N LEU A 280 -8.95 5.17 41.63
CA LEU A 280 -9.18 6.58 41.93
C LEU A 280 -10.50 7.07 41.34
N LEU A 281 -10.75 6.81 40.05
CA LEU A 281 -11.99 7.19 39.36
C LEU A 281 -13.24 6.59 40.00
N LYS A 282 -13.15 5.36 40.52
CA LYS A 282 -14.27 4.67 41.16
C LYS A 282 -14.53 5.17 42.57
N ASN A 283 -13.48 5.38 43.36
CA ASN A 283 -13.60 5.59 44.81
C ASN A 283 -13.58 7.08 45.21
N ARG A 284 -13.08 7.97 44.34
CA ARG A 284 -12.91 9.42 44.63
C ARG A 284 -13.58 10.30 43.56
N LEU A 285 -14.67 9.83 42.96
CA LEU A 285 -15.37 10.54 41.88
C LEU A 285 -15.76 12.00 42.24
N PRO A 286 -16.30 12.32 43.44
CA PRO A 286 -16.62 13.70 43.78
C PRO A 286 -15.41 14.65 43.73
N GLU A 287 -14.24 14.18 44.20
CA GLU A 287 -13.00 14.95 44.19
C GLU A 287 -12.43 15.10 42.77
N VAL A 288 -12.58 14.07 41.93
CA VAL A 288 -12.25 14.14 40.50
C VAL A 288 -13.09 15.21 39.81
N LEU A 289 -14.42 15.21 40.02
CA LEU A 289 -15.35 16.14 39.39
C LEU A 289 -15.10 17.62 39.78
N GLU A 290 -14.61 17.88 41.00
CA GLU A 290 -14.30 19.23 41.46
C GLU A 290 -13.12 19.86 40.70
N ARG A 291 -12.12 19.04 40.35
CA ARG A 291 -10.81 19.49 39.85
C ARG A 291 -10.61 19.30 38.35
N VAL A 292 -11.29 18.34 37.74
CA VAL A 292 -11.16 18.01 36.32
C VAL A 292 -11.61 19.18 35.43
N ALA A 293 -10.90 19.41 34.33
CA ALA A 293 -11.30 20.35 33.30
C ALA A 293 -12.36 19.71 32.40
N ILE A 294 -13.57 20.27 32.41
CA ILE A 294 -14.67 19.88 31.52
C ILE A 294 -14.99 21.09 30.65
N PRO A 295 -14.96 20.95 29.32
CA PRO A 295 -15.41 22.01 28.42
C PRO A 295 -16.88 22.37 28.69
N SER A 296 -17.19 23.66 28.76
CA SER A 296 -18.58 24.14 28.89
C SER A 296 -19.34 24.11 27.56
N GLY A 297 -18.60 24.07 26.46
CA GLY A 297 -19.09 24.05 25.08
C GLY A 297 -19.39 22.66 24.50
N GLY A 298 -19.48 22.58 23.18
CA GLY A 298 -19.82 21.39 22.41
C GLY A 298 -21.33 21.12 22.30
N GLU A 299 -21.67 20.05 21.58
CA GLU A 299 -23.04 19.59 21.37
C GLU A 299 -23.75 19.40 22.73
N LYS A 300 -24.75 20.25 23.01
CA LYS A 300 -25.47 20.31 24.29
C LYS A 300 -24.56 20.43 25.53
N GLY A 301 -23.40 21.07 25.38
CA GLY A 301 -22.43 21.27 26.45
C GLY A 301 -21.66 20.00 26.83
N SER A 302 -21.58 19.01 25.93
CA SER A 302 -20.91 17.72 26.19
C SER A 302 -19.39 17.78 26.18
N GLY A 303 -18.81 18.86 25.63
CA GLY A 303 -17.39 18.97 25.29
C GLY A 303 -16.98 18.30 23.98
N LEU A 304 -17.94 17.81 23.20
CA LEU A 304 -17.73 17.19 21.89
C LEU A 304 -18.34 18.03 20.77
N ILE A 305 -17.76 17.97 19.57
CA ILE A 305 -18.40 18.50 18.35
C ILE A 305 -19.60 17.63 17.96
N ASN A 306 -19.43 16.32 18.09
CA ASN A 306 -20.45 15.34 17.76
C ASN A 306 -20.43 14.17 18.74
N MET A 307 -21.60 13.73 19.20
CA MET A 307 -21.69 12.58 20.12
C MET A 307 -21.11 11.27 19.58
N ALA A 308 -21.01 11.10 18.25
CA ALA A 308 -20.34 9.94 17.66
C ALA A 308 -18.83 9.91 17.95
N GLN A 309 -18.20 11.00 18.39
CA GLN A 309 -16.82 10.95 18.89
C GLN A 309 -16.67 9.96 20.06
N LEU A 310 -17.75 9.72 20.80
CA LEU A 310 -17.79 8.80 21.93
C LEU A 310 -18.41 7.45 21.52
N GLY A 311 -17.57 6.51 21.09
CA GLY A 311 -17.98 5.16 20.69
C GLY A 311 -18.34 4.99 19.21
N GLY A 312 -18.38 6.08 18.42
CA GLY A 312 -18.68 6.13 16.98
C GLY A 312 -20.16 6.28 16.63
N TYR A 313 -20.44 6.29 15.34
CA TYR A 313 -21.82 6.23 14.85
C TYR A 313 -22.46 4.86 15.12
N ASP A 314 -23.78 4.87 15.31
CA ASP A 314 -24.62 3.66 15.30
C ASP A 314 -25.24 3.49 13.91
N LEU A 315 -24.80 2.48 13.17
CA LEU A 315 -25.31 2.22 11.82
C LEU A 315 -26.74 1.71 11.82
N ASP A 316 -27.24 1.14 12.93
CA ASP A 316 -28.64 0.73 13.04
C ASP A 316 -29.58 1.93 13.14
N SER A 317 -29.07 3.09 13.57
CA SER A 317 -29.82 4.34 13.60
C SER A 317 -29.96 5.01 12.23
N MET A 318 -29.25 4.51 11.20
CA MET A 318 -29.22 5.15 9.88
C MET A 318 -30.61 5.20 9.25
N LYS A 319 -31.00 6.40 8.79
CA LYS A 319 -32.23 6.60 8.02
C LYS A 319 -31.91 7.19 6.65
N VAL A 320 -32.46 6.56 5.62
CA VAL A 320 -32.41 7.04 4.23
C VAL A 320 -33.83 7.36 3.80
N ASN A 321 -34.07 8.61 3.38
CA ASN A 321 -35.41 9.11 3.07
C ASN A 321 -36.43 8.89 4.22
N GLY A 322 -35.96 8.99 5.47
CA GLY A 322 -36.76 8.79 6.68
C GLY A 322 -37.00 7.33 7.09
N ILE A 323 -36.56 6.36 6.29
CA ILE A 323 -36.72 4.93 6.57
C ILE A 323 -35.45 4.42 7.25
N GLN A 324 -35.59 3.79 8.42
CA GLN A 324 -34.47 3.16 9.12
C GLN A 324 -33.99 1.93 8.33
N THR A 325 -32.71 1.90 7.96
CA THR A 325 -32.13 0.84 7.13
C THR A 325 -30.61 0.88 7.18
N ARG A 326 -29.96 -0.26 6.93
CA ARG A 326 -28.52 -0.33 6.65
C ARG A 326 -28.16 -0.21 5.16
N SER A 327 -29.16 -0.06 4.30
CA SER A 327 -29.00 0.10 2.86
C SER A 327 -28.76 1.57 2.48
N LEU A 328 -27.82 1.82 1.57
CA LEU A 328 -27.60 3.14 0.97
C LEU A 328 -28.59 3.46 -0.17
N LYS A 329 -29.53 2.55 -0.45
CA LYS A 329 -30.53 2.71 -1.51
C LYS A 329 -31.35 3.99 -1.34
N GLY A 330 -31.43 4.77 -2.40
CA GLY A 330 -32.18 6.03 -2.46
C GLY A 330 -31.35 7.28 -2.17
N LEU A 331 -30.10 7.16 -1.74
CA LEU A 331 -29.18 8.30 -1.66
C LEU A 331 -28.86 8.85 -3.06
N THR A 332 -28.65 10.17 -3.12
CA THR A 332 -28.31 10.88 -4.37
C THR A 332 -26.80 11.04 -4.47
N LEU A 333 -26.22 10.62 -5.58
CA LEU A 333 -24.79 10.68 -5.88
C LEU A 333 -24.40 12.04 -6.46
N ASN A 334 -23.09 12.32 -6.57
CA ASN A 334 -22.59 13.61 -7.08
C ASN A 334 -23.02 13.93 -8.51
N ASP A 335 -23.31 12.91 -9.32
CA ASP A 335 -23.83 13.05 -10.69
C ASP A 335 -25.36 13.31 -10.74
N GLY A 336 -26.01 13.45 -9.58
CA GLY A 336 -27.46 13.64 -9.45
C GLY A 336 -28.28 12.36 -9.59
N THR A 337 -27.66 11.22 -9.91
CA THR A 337 -28.37 9.94 -9.96
C THR A 337 -28.62 9.38 -8.57
N LYS A 338 -29.54 8.44 -8.45
CA LYS A 338 -29.85 7.76 -7.18
C LYS A 338 -29.34 6.34 -7.17
N ILE A 339 -28.90 5.87 -6.00
CA ILE A 339 -28.61 4.45 -5.77
C ILE A 339 -29.92 3.68 -5.83
N LYS A 340 -30.09 2.84 -6.85
CA LYS A 340 -31.34 2.06 -7.08
C LYS A 340 -31.34 0.71 -6.36
N ASN A 341 -30.16 0.11 -6.21
CA ASN A 341 -29.99 -1.21 -5.62
C ASN A 341 -29.66 -1.11 -4.14
N ASP A 342 -29.96 -2.18 -3.41
CA ASP A 342 -29.55 -2.32 -2.02
C ASP A 342 -28.03 -2.53 -1.93
N ILE A 343 -27.35 -1.53 -1.37
CA ILE A 343 -25.93 -1.58 -0.99
C ILE A 343 -25.91 -1.58 0.53
N ILE A 344 -25.70 -2.75 1.14
CA ILE A 344 -25.81 -2.93 2.58
C ILE A 344 -24.49 -2.60 3.25
N VAL A 345 -24.54 -1.95 4.41
CA VAL A 345 -23.35 -1.60 5.20
C VAL A 345 -23.26 -2.47 6.45
N ILE A 346 -22.14 -3.19 6.61
CA ILE A 346 -21.84 -3.97 7.81
C ILE A 346 -20.50 -3.55 8.41
N SER A 347 -20.37 -3.65 9.74
CA SER A 347 -19.11 -3.41 10.43
C SER A 347 -18.65 -4.70 11.08
N LEU A 348 -17.42 -5.11 10.76
CA LEU A 348 -16.83 -6.33 11.29
C LEU A 348 -15.81 -6.02 12.39
N PRO A 349 -15.52 -6.98 13.28
CA PRO A 349 -14.47 -6.82 14.27
C PRO A 349 -13.11 -6.65 13.59
N HIS A 350 -12.25 -5.78 14.14
CA HIS A 350 -10.93 -5.54 13.57
C HIS A 350 -10.10 -6.84 13.51
N PRO A 351 -9.40 -7.15 12.40
CA PRO A 351 -8.67 -8.42 12.25
C PRO A 351 -7.60 -8.69 13.30
N SER A 352 -7.00 -7.65 13.89
CA SER A 352 -6.09 -7.83 15.04
C SER A 352 -6.80 -8.36 16.28
N SER A 353 -8.05 -7.94 16.54
CA SER A 353 -8.87 -8.48 17.63
C SER A 353 -9.26 -9.93 17.36
N LEU A 354 -9.62 -10.26 16.11
CA LEU A 354 -9.93 -11.63 15.72
C LEU A 354 -8.69 -12.54 15.83
N SER A 355 -7.53 -12.06 15.37
CA SER A 355 -6.26 -12.80 15.49
C SER A 355 -5.87 -13.03 16.95
N ARG A 356 -6.17 -12.08 17.84
CA ARG A 356 -5.95 -12.24 19.29
C ARG A 356 -6.87 -13.31 19.87
N THR A 357 -8.15 -13.32 19.51
CA THR A 357 -9.07 -14.41 19.88
C THR A 357 -8.54 -15.77 19.44
N VAL A 358 -7.95 -15.88 18.25
CA VAL A 358 -7.33 -17.13 17.81
C VAL A 358 -6.15 -17.54 18.70
N MET A 359 -5.32 -16.57 19.10
CA MET A 359 -4.09 -16.81 19.86
C MET A 359 -4.33 -17.05 21.36
N GLU A 360 -5.41 -16.50 21.92
CA GLU A 360 -5.75 -16.59 23.36
C GLU A 360 -6.63 -17.81 23.69
N ALA A 361 -7.16 -18.52 22.68
CA ALA A 361 -7.96 -19.72 22.89
C ALA A 361 -7.11 -20.95 23.26
N ASP A 362 -7.74 -21.94 23.90
CA ASP A 362 -7.07 -23.19 24.34
C ASP A 362 -6.50 -23.99 23.17
N SER A 363 -7.08 -23.86 21.98
CA SER A 363 -6.54 -24.41 20.74
C SER A 363 -6.72 -23.47 19.56
N TYR A 364 -5.81 -23.56 18.58
CA TYR A 364 -5.90 -22.79 17.34
C TYR A 364 -7.25 -23.04 16.63
N ARG A 365 -7.73 -24.28 16.58
CA ARG A 365 -9.00 -24.64 15.93
C ARG A 365 -10.20 -23.95 16.59
N GLU A 366 -10.26 -23.98 17.92
CA GLU A 366 -11.31 -23.32 18.69
C GLU A 366 -11.25 -21.80 18.50
N GLY A 367 -10.07 -21.20 18.61
CA GLY A 367 -9.89 -19.78 18.37
C GLY A 367 -10.33 -19.33 16.97
N MET A 368 -10.11 -20.16 15.94
CA MET A 368 -10.60 -19.92 14.58
C MET A 368 -12.13 -20.01 14.49
N GLN A 369 -12.77 -20.96 15.19
CA GLN A 369 -14.22 -21.04 15.29
C GLN A 369 -14.82 -19.83 16.01
N ASP A 370 -14.18 -19.36 17.08
CA ASP A 370 -14.60 -18.18 17.83
C ASP A 370 -14.48 -16.91 17.02
N ALA A 371 -13.36 -16.73 16.32
CA ALA A 371 -13.18 -15.63 15.38
C ALA A 371 -14.26 -15.67 14.27
N SER A 372 -14.58 -16.86 13.75
CA SER A 372 -15.63 -17.05 12.75
C SER A 372 -17.01 -16.65 13.29
N ARG A 373 -17.38 -17.11 14.49
CA ARG A 373 -18.65 -16.76 15.15
C ARG A 373 -18.78 -15.26 15.38
N ARG A 374 -17.70 -14.59 15.79
CA ARG A 374 -17.68 -13.13 15.98
C ARG A 374 -17.96 -12.37 14.68
N VAL A 375 -17.43 -12.85 13.55
CA VAL A 375 -17.73 -12.27 12.23
C VAL A 375 -19.17 -12.56 11.83
N MET A 376 -19.64 -13.81 12.00
CA MET A 376 -20.99 -14.22 11.61
C MET A 376 -22.09 -13.41 12.30
N ARG A 377 -21.92 -13.03 13.58
CA ARG A 377 -22.87 -12.16 14.29
C ARG A 377 -23.17 -10.86 13.55
N ASP A 378 -22.17 -10.27 12.91
CA ASP A 378 -22.34 -9.01 12.18
C ASP A 378 -22.76 -9.26 10.71
N VAL A 379 -22.58 -10.50 10.19
CA VAL A 379 -23.07 -10.96 8.87
C VAL A 379 -24.55 -11.33 8.92
N GLU A 380 -25.07 -11.81 10.04
CA GLU A 380 -26.50 -12.14 10.24
C GLU A 380 -27.43 -10.96 9.94
N VAL A 381 -26.93 -9.72 10.02
CA VAL A 381 -27.64 -8.50 9.60
C VAL A 381 -28.03 -8.54 8.11
N LEU A 382 -27.33 -9.31 7.28
CA LEU A 382 -27.64 -9.47 5.86
C LEU A 382 -28.84 -10.40 5.60
N ASP A 383 -29.22 -11.23 6.56
CA ASP A 383 -30.23 -12.27 6.37
C ASP A 383 -31.60 -11.69 6.03
N GLU A 384 -31.99 -10.56 6.62
CA GLU A 384 -33.24 -9.87 6.28
C GLU A 384 -33.28 -9.41 4.82
N TYR A 385 -32.13 -8.98 4.28
CA TYR A 385 -32.01 -8.55 2.89
C TYR A 385 -31.97 -9.75 1.96
N ARG A 386 -31.23 -10.80 2.32
CA ARG A 386 -31.16 -12.07 1.58
C ARG A 386 -32.55 -12.67 1.41
N ASP A 387 -33.31 -12.75 2.51
CA ASP A 387 -34.65 -13.30 2.52
C ASP A 387 -35.63 -12.43 1.69
N ALA A 388 -35.32 -11.14 1.53
CA ALA A 388 -35.98 -10.22 0.61
C ALA A 388 -35.46 -10.25 -0.85
N GLY A 389 -34.54 -11.18 -1.18
CA GLY A 389 -34.01 -11.40 -2.53
C GLY A 389 -32.70 -10.66 -2.86
N TRP A 390 -32.04 -10.05 -1.88
CA TRP A 390 -30.70 -9.49 -2.07
C TRP A 390 -29.66 -10.60 -2.22
N GLU A 391 -28.80 -10.50 -3.23
CA GLU A 391 -27.70 -11.41 -3.42
C GLU A 391 -26.47 -10.71 -4.03
N ILE A 392 -25.30 -11.30 -3.78
CA ILE A 392 -24.05 -10.94 -4.44
C ILE A 392 -23.73 -12.03 -5.46
N SER A 393 -23.71 -11.67 -6.74
CA SER A 393 -23.31 -12.62 -7.78
C SER A 393 -21.83 -12.98 -7.62
N ALA A 394 -21.51 -14.27 -7.56
CA ALA A 394 -20.11 -14.73 -7.49
C ALA A 394 -19.32 -14.27 -8.73
N ASP A 395 -18.02 -14.09 -8.59
CA ASP A 395 -17.10 -13.98 -9.72
C ASP A 395 -17.09 -15.30 -10.50
N PRO A 396 -16.78 -15.29 -11.81
CA PRO A 396 -16.84 -16.50 -12.60
C PRO A 396 -15.93 -17.59 -11.99
N GLY A 397 -16.40 -18.84 -11.97
CA GLY A 397 -15.67 -19.96 -11.35
C GLY A 397 -15.57 -19.94 -9.81
N LYS A 398 -16.14 -18.95 -9.12
CA LYS A 398 -16.18 -18.88 -7.65
C LYS A 398 -17.53 -19.35 -7.11
N ILE A 399 -17.53 -19.69 -5.82
CA ILE A 399 -18.71 -20.15 -5.08
C ILE A 399 -19.08 -19.10 -4.04
N ASN A 400 -20.34 -18.65 -4.05
CA ASN A 400 -20.90 -17.86 -2.97
C ASN A 400 -21.38 -18.80 -1.84
N TYR A 401 -20.59 -18.94 -0.79
CA TYR A 401 -20.89 -19.82 0.34
C TYR A 401 -21.98 -19.24 1.25
N TYR A 402 -22.06 -17.91 1.37
CA TYR A 402 -23.15 -17.23 2.08
C TYR A 402 -24.51 -17.57 1.46
N ALA A 403 -24.63 -17.49 0.13
CA ALA A 403 -25.86 -17.83 -0.59
C ALA A 403 -26.26 -19.32 -0.45
N ARG A 404 -25.31 -20.20 -0.09
CA ARG A 404 -25.58 -21.61 0.21
C ARG A 404 -26.01 -21.86 1.66
N GLY A 405 -26.05 -20.82 2.50
CA GLY A 405 -26.33 -20.95 3.93
C GLY A 405 -25.17 -21.54 4.73
N GLU A 406 -23.94 -21.50 4.21
CA GLU A 406 -22.76 -21.96 4.93
C GLU A 406 -22.19 -20.86 5.82
N ASN A 407 -21.65 -21.22 6.99
CA ASN A 407 -20.99 -20.25 7.87
C ASN A 407 -19.60 -19.88 7.34
N TYR A 408 -19.23 -18.60 7.51
CA TYR A 408 -17.87 -18.14 7.26
C TYR A 408 -16.87 -18.92 8.12
N ARG A 409 -15.73 -19.28 7.52
CA ARG A 409 -14.59 -19.84 8.22
C ARG A 409 -13.47 -18.83 8.13
N TYR A 410 -13.13 -18.23 9.28
CA TYR A 410 -12.06 -17.26 9.36
C TYR A 410 -10.79 -17.82 8.71
N GLY A 411 -10.15 -17.03 7.85
CA GLY A 411 -8.99 -17.51 7.11
C GLY A 411 -8.12 -16.37 6.62
N ARG A 412 -7.43 -16.64 5.51
CA ARG A 412 -6.57 -15.71 4.77
C ARG A 412 -6.45 -16.25 3.36
N SER A 413 -6.68 -15.38 2.39
CA SER A 413 -6.48 -15.63 0.97
C SER A 413 -5.30 -14.83 0.45
N ASP A 414 -4.65 -15.35 -0.59
CA ASP A 414 -3.63 -14.61 -1.34
C ASP A 414 -4.26 -13.53 -2.21
N ILE A 415 -3.44 -12.55 -2.58
CA ILE A 415 -3.84 -11.39 -3.37
C ILE A 415 -3.15 -11.55 -4.72
N GLY A 416 -3.92 -11.63 -5.79
CA GLY A 416 -3.38 -11.87 -7.12
C GLY A 416 -2.69 -10.64 -7.74
N PRO A 417 -1.92 -10.86 -8.82
CA PRO A 417 -1.16 -9.82 -9.50
C PRO A 417 -2.04 -8.75 -10.18
N GLU A 418 -3.32 -9.05 -10.43
CA GLU A 418 -4.30 -8.12 -11.00
C GLU A 418 -4.50 -6.81 -10.22
N PHE A 419 -4.04 -6.76 -8.98
CA PHE A 419 -4.11 -5.58 -8.11
C PHE A 419 -2.81 -4.79 -8.04
N TYR A 420 -1.80 -5.17 -8.81
CA TYR A 420 -0.44 -4.62 -8.78
C TYR A 420 0.07 -4.32 -10.18
N ASP A 421 1.05 -3.41 -10.27
CA ASP A 421 1.63 -3.02 -11.55
C ASP A 421 2.35 -4.22 -12.19
N PHE A 422 2.32 -4.33 -13.52
CA PHE A 422 3.05 -5.39 -14.21
C PHE A 422 4.55 -5.32 -13.85
N GLY A 423 5.14 -6.45 -13.46
CA GLY A 423 6.53 -6.54 -13.01
C GLY A 423 6.75 -6.21 -11.53
N THR A 424 5.69 -6.14 -10.72
CA THR A 424 5.78 -6.07 -9.26
C THR A 424 6.27 -7.41 -8.70
N PRO A 425 7.30 -7.45 -7.85
CA PRO A 425 7.81 -8.70 -7.28
C PRO A 425 6.85 -9.33 -6.26
N ALA A 426 6.91 -10.66 -6.12
CA ALA A 426 6.04 -11.44 -5.24
C ALA A 426 6.14 -11.02 -3.75
N ASN A 427 7.32 -10.60 -3.29
CA ASN A 427 7.51 -10.13 -1.91
C ASN A 427 6.82 -8.79 -1.58
N ARG A 428 6.26 -8.09 -2.59
CA ARG A 428 5.35 -6.93 -2.43
C ARG A 428 3.87 -7.33 -2.58
N MET A 429 3.59 -8.47 -3.22
CA MET A 429 2.26 -9.04 -3.44
C MET A 429 1.87 -10.06 -2.34
N VAL A 430 2.11 -9.70 -1.08
CA VAL A 430 2.03 -10.65 0.04
C VAL A 430 0.68 -10.60 0.74
N SER A 431 0.18 -11.77 1.18
CA SER A 431 -0.97 -11.91 2.11
C SER A 431 -0.54 -11.90 3.59
N ARG A 432 0.76 -11.93 3.86
CA ARG A 432 1.38 -11.87 5.20
C ARG A 432 2.30 -10.68 5.26
N SER A 433 2.30 -9.95 6.38
CA SER A 433 3.15 -8.75 6.45
C SER A 433 4.60 -9.19 6.68
N THR A 434 5.43 -9.00 5.67
CA THR A 434 6.89 -9.23 5.68
C THR A 434 7.60 -7.88 5.53
N ALA A 435 7.07 -6.83 6.14
CA ALA A 435 7.67 -5.51 6.10
C ALA A 435 7.67 -4.84 7.46
N ARG A 436 8.62 -3.93 7.64
CA ARG A 436 8.81 -3.15 8.85
C ARG A 436 9.39 -1.78 8.53
N ARG A 437 8.89 -0.74 9.20
CA ARG A 437 9.57 0.56 9.20
C ARG A 437 10.84 0.50 10.04
N MET A 438 11.95 1.01 9.50
CA MET A 438 13.21 1.04 10.23
C MET A 438 13.10 1.98 11.44
N SER A 439 13.62 1.53 12.59
CA SER A 439 13.58 2.33 13.82
C SER A 439 14.35 3.64 13.63
N ARG A 440 13.77 4.77 14.07
CA ARG A 440 14.31 6.14 13.94
C ARG A 440 14.47 6.67 12.51
N HIS A 441 14.17 5.89 11.49
CA HIS A 441 14.23 6.28 10.09
C HIS A 441 12.83 6.14 9.48
N ALA A 442 12.00 7.16 9.70
CA ALA A 442 10.59 7.09 9.30
C ALA A 442 10.41 6.98 7.78
N ASN A 443 11.40 7.46 7.04
CA ASN A 443 11.53 7.46 5.59
C ASN A 443 12.08 6.15 5.00
N VAL A 444 12.30 5.11 5.84
CA VAL A 444 12.82 3.82 5.40
C VAL A 444 11.87 2.70 5.75
N VAL A 445 11.45 1.94 4.74
CA VAL A 445 10.66 0.72 4.90
C VAL A 445 11.47 -0.47 4.40
N ILE A 446 11.56 -1.49 5.24
CA ILE A 446 12.15 -2.79 4.92
C ILE A 446 11.03 -3.70 4.44
N ILE A 447 11.21 -4.33 3.29
CA ILE A 447 10.35 -5.38 2.74
C ILE A 447 11.08 -6.73 2.72
N GLY A 448 10.35 -7.83 2.66
CA GLY A 448 10.88 -9.20 2.69
C GLY A 448 11.18 -9.76 4.09
N THR A 449 11.17 -8.95 5.14
CA THR A 449 11.33 -9.41 6.53
C THR A 449 10.67 -8.47 7.56
N ARG A 450 10.36 -9.00 8.75
CA ARG A 450 9.97 -8.23 9.94
C ARG A 450 11.15 -7.88 10.85
N ASP A 451 12.31 -8.48 10.58
CA ASP A 451 13.54 -8.17 11.29
C ASP A 451 14.20 -6.91 10.72
N ASN A 452 15.20 -6.39 11.40
CA ASN A 452 15.89 -5.18 10.95
C ASN A 452 16.84 -5.44 9.76
N GLY A 453 17.10 -6.71 9.41
CA GLY A 453 18.15 -7.07 8.45
C GLY A 453 19.52 -6.49 8.84
N LYS A 454 20.43 -6.42 7.86
CA LYS A 454 21.72 -5.73 7.97
C LYS A 454 21.87 -4.79 6.77
N PHE A 455 21.51 -3.53 6.94
CA PHE A 455 21.60 -2.52 5.88
C PHE A 455 22.75 -1.54 6.13
N SER A 456 23.35 -1.03 5.06
CA SER A 456 24.43 -0.04 5.14
C SER A 456 23.87 1.32 5.56
N GLY A 457 24.18 1.74 6.79
CA GLY A 457 23.77 3.05 7.30
C GLY A 457 24.33 4.24 6.50
N SER A 458 25.54 4.10 5.93
CA SER A 458 26.13 5.15 5.09
C SER A 458 25.42 5.29 3.75
N GLN A 459 24.96 4.19 3.15
CA GLN A 459 24.14 4.23 1.93
C GLN A 459 22.76 4.82 2.21
N ILE A 460 22.10 4.40 3.30
CA ILE A 460 20.81 4.97 3.71
C ILE A 460 20.92 6.48 3.93
N LYS A 461 21.97 6.93 4.61
CA LYS A 461 22.24 8.35 4.82
C LYS A 461 22.43 9.08 3.48
N LYS A 462 23.28 8.55 2.59
CA LYS A 462 23.51 9.12 1.26
C LYS A 462 22.22 9.22 0.43
N MET A 463 21.36 8.21 0.50
CA MET A 463 20.06 8.20 -0.18
C MET A 463 19.11 9.22 0.45
N THR A 464 19.03 9.29 1.77
CA THR A 464 18.20 10.28 2.48
C THR A 464 18.61 11.70 2.11
N GLU A 465 19.91 12.00 2.11
CA GLU A 465 20.48 13.33 1.81
C GLU A 465 20.64 13.62 0.31
N ALA A 466 20.19 12.72 -0.58
CA ALA A 466 20.33 12.90 -2.02
C ALA A 466 19.51 14.11 -2.47
N LYS A 467 20.08 15.01 -3.28
CA LYS A 467 19.36 16.20 -3.74
C LYS A 467 18.29 15.86 -4.78
N ALA A 468 17.21 16.62 -4.79
CA ALA A 468 16.21 16.57 -5.84
C ALA A 468 16.87 16.81 -7.21
N ALA A 469 16.55 15.97 -8.18
CA ALA A 469 16.97 16.19 -9.56
C ALA A 469 16.18 17.37 -10.18
N SER A 470 16.74 18.03 -11.19
CA SER A 470 16.12 19.20 -11.82
C SER A 470 14.75 18.86 -12.44
N GLY A 471 13.80 19.79 -12.35
CA GLY A 471 12.47 19.64 -12.97
C GLY A 471 11.41 18.98 -12.10
N ILE A 472 11.71 18.69 -10.82
CA ILE A 472 10.70 18.26 -9.86
C ILE A 472 9.92 19.47 -9.36
N ASP A 473 8.61 19.47 -9.59
CA ASP A 473 7.70 20.50 -9.07
C ASP A 473 7.46 20.28 -7.57
N THR A 474 7.75 21.31 -6.78
CA THR A 474 7.61 21.27 -5.33
C THR A 474 6.17 21.04 -4.87
N ASN A 475 5.19 21.43 -5.68
CA ASN A 475 3.78 21.27 -5.36
C ASN A 475 3.28 19.81 -5.51
N GLN A 476 4.06 18.92 -6.12
CA GLN A 476 3.69 17.52 -6.35
C GLN A 476 4.20 16.57 -5.28
N MET A 477 5.07 17.05 -4.39
CA MET A 477 5.90 16.17 -3.59
C MET A 477 5.15 15.57 -2.39
N PHE A 478 4.19 16.29 -1.78
CA PHE A 478 3.43 15.77 -0.62
C PHE A 478 2.45 14.64 -0.99
N ILE A 479 1.80 14.72 -2.16
CA ILE A 479 1.00 13.60 -2.69
C ILE A 479 1.90 12.50 -3.26
N ALA A 480 3.22 12.74 -3.37
CA ALA A 480 4.17 11.87 -4.05
C ALA A 480 3.64 11.40 -5.43
N ARG A 481 2.82 12.21 -6.10
CA ARG A 481 2.07 11.91 -7.32
C ARG A 481 2.07 13.17 -8.22
N PRO A 482 2.05 13.04 -9.55
CA PRO A 482 1.92 14.22 -10.39
C PRO A 482 0.53 14.86 -10.24
N SER A 483 0.44 16.12 -9.80
CA SER A 483 -0.82 16.90 -9.73
C SER A 483 -0.98 17.89 -10.88
N VAL A 484 0.11 18.29 -11.54
CA VAL A 484 0.07 19.24 -12.67
C VAL A 484 -0.73 18.65 -13.83
N ARG A 485 -1.55 19.50 -14.43
CA ARG A 485 -2.62 19.11 -15.37
C ARG A 485 -2.14 18.27 -16.54
N GLU A 486 -0.93 18.50 -17.06
CA GLU A 486 -0.41 17.75 -18.20
C GLU A 486 0.25 16.42 -17.80
N ASP A 487 0.96 16.37 -16.68
CA ASP A 487 1.77 15.21 -16.30
C ASP A 487 0.97 14.13 -15.57
N ARG A 488 -0.15 14.48 -14.93
CA ARG A 488 -1.01 13.51 -14.23
C ARG A 488 -1.65 12.45 -15.14
N TYR A 489 -1.77 12.73 -16.44
CA TYR A 489 -2.28 11.77 -17.42
C TYR A 489 -1.16 10.99 -18.14
N LYS A 490 0.11 11.21 -17.79
CA LYS A 490 1.26 10.55 -18.39
C LYS A 490 1.79 9.47 -17.45
N PHE A 491 1.58 8.22 -17.79
CA PHE A 491 2.14 7.07 -17.10
C PHE A 491 2.14 5.84 -18.00
N ASP A 492 2.94 4.85 -17.64
CA ASP A 492 3.00 3.55 -18.30
C ASP A 492 1.86 2.65 -17.80
N MET A 493 0.87 2.44 -18.67
CA MET A 493 -0.29 1.56 -18.45
C MET A 493 0.04 0.06 -18.51
N GLY A 494 1.31 -0.33 -18.66
CA GLY A 494 1.69 -1.73 -18.82
C GLY A 494 1.87 -2.15 -20.28
N PRO A 495 2.34 -3.39 -20.51
CA PRO A 495 2.74 -3.85 -21.84
C PRO A 495 1.55 -4.29 -22.72
N GLY A 496 0.34 -4.38 -22.15
CA GLY A 496 -0.81 -5.02 -22.76
C GLY A 496 -0.80 -6.55 -22.56
N ALA A 497 -1.98 -7.17 -22.66
CA ALA A 497 -2.17 -8.58 -22.29
C ALA A 497 -1.27 -9.55 -23.06
N GLU A 498 -1.09 -9.35 -24.37
CA GLU A 498 -0.28 -10.25 -25.21
C GLU A 498 1.21 -10.25 -24.82
N LEU A 499 1.77 -9.07 -24.58
CA LEU A 499 3.17 -8.95 -24.17
C LEU A 499 3.37 -9.37 -22.71
N ALA A 500 2.39 -9.12 -21.83
CA ALA A 500 2.40 -9.63 -20.46
C ALA A 500 2.43 -11.17 -20.44
N GLU A 501 1.54 -11.82 -21.20
CA GLU A 501 1.50 -13.27 -21.34
C GLU A 501 2.82 -13.82 -21.90
N LEU A 502 3.36 -13.17 -22.94
CA LEU A 502 4.64 -13.54 -23.54
C LEU A 502 5.77 -13.46 -22.50
N MET A 503 5.82 -12.41 -21.68
CA MET A 503 6.87 -12.24 -20.70
C MET A 503 6.78 -13.28 -19.58
N ILE A 504 5.61 -13.50 -19.00
CA ILE A 504 5.44 -14.41 -17.86
C ILE A 504 5.50 -15.88 -18.29
N SER A 505 4.77 -16.26 -19.33
CA SER A 505 4.63 -17.67 -19.75
C SER A 505 5.90 -18.26 -20.37
N ASN A 506 6.94 -17.45 -20.61
CA ASN A 506 8.21 -17.90 -21.18
C ASN A 506 9.38 -17.88 -20.19
N LEU A 507 9.09 -17.61 -18.91
CA LEU A 507 10.03 -17.84 -17.82
C LEU A 507 9.96 -19.29 -17.35
N GLU A 508 11.10 -19.79 -16.86
CA GLU A 508 11.20 -21.12 -16.26
C GLU A 508 11.73 -20.98 -14.82
N PRO A 509 10.92 -20.50 -13.85
CA PRO A 509 11.39 -20.16 -12.50
C PRO A 509 12.14 -21.32 -11.82
N ASN A 510 11.65 -22.56 -11.98
CA ASN A 510 12.30 -23.76 -11.44
C ASN A 510 13.73 -23.96 -11.94
N LYS A 511 14.06 -23.52 -13.16
CA LYS A 511 15.43 -23.57 -13.69
C LYS A 511 16.26 -22.38 -13.26
N VAL A 512 15.66 -21.20 -13.20
CA VAL A 512 16.32 -19.96 -12.77
C VAL A 512 16.76 -20.06 -11.31
N PHE A 513 15.87 -20.53 -10.45
CA PHE A 513 16.09 -20.72 -9.01
C PHE A 513 16.60 -22.12 -8.65
N GLN A 514 17.20 -22.84 -9.61
CA GLN A 514 17.83 -24.13 -9.32
C GLN A 514 18.97 -23.93 -8.30
N THR A 515 18.96 -24.71 -7.23
CA THR A 515 20.04 -24.70 -6.24
C THR A 515 21.31 -25.31 -6.81
N LYS A 516 22.46 -24.81 -6.36
CA LYS A 516 23.77 -25.35 -6.69
C LYS A 516 24.12 -26.54 -5.80
N THR A 517 25.07 -27.34 -6.28
CA THR A 517 25.77 -28.32 -5.47
C THR A 517 27.19 -27.81 -5.19
N GLU A 518 27.64 -27.96 -3.95
CA GLU A 518 29.04 -27.78 -3.56
C GLU A 518 29.76 -29.13 -3.67
N LEU A 519 30.87 -29.16 -4.41
CA LEU A 519 31.80 -30.27 -4.51
C LEU A 519 33.15 -29.85 -3.92
N LYS A 520 33.59 -30.54 -2.87
CA LYS A 520 34.93 -30.43 -2.29
C LYS A 520 35.78 -31.59 -2.79
N CYS A 521 36.92 -31.27 -3.38
CA CYS A 521 37.94 -32.22 -3.80
C CYS A 521 39.08 -32.20 -2.79
N SER A 522 39.48 -33.37 -2.33
CA SER A 522 40.51 -33.50 -1.30
C SER A 522 41.62 -34.49 -1.67
N GLU A 523 42.85 -34.15 -1.29
CA GLU A 523 44.02 -35.01 -1.35
C GLU A 523 44.44 -35.35 0.08
N GLY A 524 44.19 -36.59 0.50
CA GLY A 524 44.34 -36.97 1.90
C GLY A 524 43.34 -36.26 2.81
N ARG A 525 43.80 -35.31 3.63
CA ARG A 525 42.96 -34.51 4.55
C ARG A 525 42.79 -33.04 4.11
N GLU A 526 43.49 -32.62 3.07
CA GLU A 526 43.50 -31.24 2.60
C GLU A 526 42.47 -31.04 1.48
N ILE A 527 41.68 -29.97 1.56
CA ILE A 527 40.75 -29.58 0.49
C ILE A 527 41.53 -28.74 -0.52
N VAL A 528 41.72 -29.27 -1.72
CA VAL A 528 42.50 -28.62 -2.79
C VAL A 528 41.62 -27.81 -3.74
N LYS A 529 40.33 -28.13 -3.82
CA LYS A 529 39.38 -27.45 -4.70
C LYS A 529 37.98 -27.48 -4.11
N THR A 530 37.26 -26.37 -4.20
CA THR A 530 35.81 -26.30 -3.95
C THR A 530 35.15 -25.73 -5.19
N VAL A 531 34.17 -26.45 -5.74
CA VAL A 531 33.37 -26.02 -6.89
C VAL A 531 31.93 -25.89 -6.46
N LYS A 532 31.25 -24.83 -6.89
CA LYS A 532 29.82 -24.62 -6.65
C LYS A 532 29.13 -24.39 -7.98
N SER A 533 28.21 -25.27 -8.35
CA SER A 533 27.51 -25.17 -9.63
C SER A 533 26.19 -25.90 -9.61
N SER A 534 25.20 -25.38 -10.33
CA SER A 534 23.98 -26.12 -10.68
C SER A 534 24.19 -27.02 -11.90
N ASN A 535 25.33 -26.91 -12.58
CA ASN A 535 25.69 -27.70 -13.75
C ASN A 535 26.54 -28.91 -13.32
N PRO A 536 26.01 -30.15 -13.44
CA PRO A 536 26.74 -31.36 -13.05
C PRO A 536 28.06 -31.56 -13.79
N GLU A 537 28.20 -31.04 -15.01
CA GLU A 537 29.42 -31.20 -15.81
C GLU A 537 30.63 -30.46 -15.22
N LEU A 538 30.37 -29.37 -14.48
CA LEU A 538 31.40 -28.57 -13.80
C LEU A 538 31.82 -29.19 -12.45
N LEU A 539 31.02 -30.10 -11.90
CA LEU A 539 31.25 -30.76 -10.61
C LEU A 539 32.13 -32.00 -10.79
N LYS A 540 33.42 -31.79 -11.06
CA LYS A 540 34.42 -32.87 -11.19
C LYS A 540 35.70 -32.56 -10.40
N CYS A 541 36.20 -33.58 -9.72
CA CYS A 541 37.55 -33.61 -9.14
C CYS A 541 38.56 -34.22 -10.12
N GLU A 542 39.85 -34.00 -9.88
CA GLU A 542 40.91 -34.65 -10.66
C GLU A 542 41.08 -36.11 -10.23
N ASP A 543 41.67 -36.93 -11.11
CA ASP A 543 41.87 -38.35 -10.86
C ASP A 543 42.70 -38.57 -9.58
N GLY A 544 42.15 -39.38 -8.66
CA GLY A 544 42.77 -39.68 -7.36
C GLY A 544 42.34 -38.79 -6.21
N GLN A 545 41.60 -37.70 -6.46
CA GLN A 545 41.03 -36.85 -5.41
C GLN A 545 39.73 -37.47 -4.85
N LYS A 546 39.50 -37.30 -3.54
CA LYS A 546 38.24 -37.70 -2.90
C LYS A 546 37.20 -36.60 -3.04
N GLU A 547 36.01 -36.98 -3.52
CA GLU A 547 34.84 -36.12 -3.66
C GLU A 547 33.99 -36.08 -2.38
N ASP A 548 33.56 -34.89 -1.99
CA ASP A 548 32.51 -34.65 -0.99
C ASP A 548 31.49 -33.67 -1.57
N ARG A 549 30.22 -34.10 -1.66
CA ARG A 549 29.14 -33.36 -2.34
C ARG A 549 28.06 -32.98 -1.34
N ARG A 550 27.65 -31.72 -1.37
CA ARG A 550 26.54 -31.18 -0.56
C ARG A 550 25.63 -30.33 -1.43
N GLU A 551 24.33 -30.62 -1.40
CA GLU A 551 23.32 -29.72 -1.98
C GLU A 551 23.25 -28.44 -1.15
N MET A 552 23.31 -27.29 -1.83
CA MET A 552 23.20 -25.99 -1.18
C MET A 552 21.73 -25.62 -0.97
N ASN A 553 21.45 -24.84 0.07
CA ASN A 553 20.12 -24.32 0.36
C ASN A 553 20.21 -22.91 0.95
N PHE A 554 19.11 -22.16 0.91
CA PHE A 554 19.10 -20.77 1.37
C PHE A 554 19.40 -20.61 2.87
N ASP A 555 18.91 -21.52 3.72
CA ASP A 555 19.10 -21.41 5.18
C ASP A 555 20.59 -21.49 5.58
N ASP A 556 21.36 -22.38 4.94
CA ASP A 556 22.78 -22.60 5.25
C ASP A 556 23.73 -21.70 4.43
N ASP A 557 23.38 -21.47 3.16
CA ASP A 557 24.27 -20.84 2.17
C ASP A 557 23.83 -19.43 1.77
N GLY A 558 22.61 -19.02 2.13
CA GLY A 558 22.00 -17.76 1.73
C GLY A 558 21.78 -17.70 0.22
N ILE A 559 21.84 -16.49 -0.33
CA ILE A 559 21.60 -16.27 -1.75
C ILE A 559 22.58 -16.99 -2.67
N GLU A 560 23.77 -17.34 -2.17
CA GLU A 560 24.80 -18.07 -2.92
C GLU A 560 24.37 -19.50 -3.31
N ALA A 561 23.31 -20.04 -2.69
CA ALA A 561 22.68 -21.29 -3.11
C ALA A 561 22.13 -21.24 -4.53
N TYR A 562 21.81 -20.07 -5.07
CA TYR A 562 21.17 -19.87 -6.38
C TYR A 562 22.13 -19.21 -7.38
N ASN A 563 21.82 -19.34 -8.67
CA ASN A 563 22.56 -18.61 -9.73
C ASN A 563 22.12 -17.14 -9.85
N VAL A 564 20.87 -16.83 -9.52
CA VAL A 564 20.38 -15.46 -9.37
C VAL A 564 20.73 -14.91 -7.99
N LYS A 565 20.68 -13.58 -7.85
CA LYS A 565 20.98 -12.84 -6.61
C LYS A 565 19.73 -12.29 -5.92
N THR A 566 18.57 -12.85 -6.26
CA THR A 566 17.30 -12.64 -5.56
C THR A 566 16.66 -13.98 -5.20
N HIS A 567 15.97 -14.03 -4.06
CA HIS A 567 15.34 -15.25 -3.53
C HIS A 567 14.07 -15.60 -4.33
N PRO A 568 13.67 -16.88 -4.42
CA PRO A 568 12.40 -17.29 -5.07
C PRO A 568 11.17 -16.50 -4.61
N ASP A 569 11.06 -16.17 -3.32
CA ASP A 569 9.96 -15.36 -2.76
C ASP A 569 9.91 -13.90 -3.28
N VAL A 570 10.98 -13.41 -3.91
CA VAL A 570 10.98 -12.11 -4.60
C VAL A 570 10.42 -12.25 -6.01
N ASP A 571 10.67 -13.40 -6.64
CA ASP A 571 10.35 -13.72 -8.03
C ASP A 571 10.99 -12.75 -9.05
N ASP A 572 10.46 -12.70 -10.26
CA ASP A 572 10.84 -11.78 -11.32
C ASP A 572 10.30 -10.35 -11.08
N PHE A 573 11.00 -9.36 -11.66
CA PHE A 573 10.60 -7.96 -11.55
C PHE A 573 11.18 -7.06 -12.65
N GLY A 574 10.42 -6.02 -12.96
CA GLY A 574 10.85 -4.90 -13.81
C GLY A 574 11.27 -5.30 -15.22
N HIS A 575 10.52 -6.15 -15.91
CA HIS A 575 10.87 -6.70 -17.24
C HIS A 575 11.30 -5.66 -18.28
N TYR A 576 10.60 -4.54 -18.32
CA TYR A 576 10.77 -3.50 -19.32
C TYR A 576 10.54 -2.10 -18.71
N ARG A 577 10.89 -1.08 -19.48
CA ARG A 577 10.50 0.32 -19.23
C ARG A 577 10.34 1.07 -20.54
N GLY A 578 9.29 1.87 -20.68
CA GLY A 578 9.11 2.77 -21.82
C GLY A 578 8.13 2.24 -22.86
N THR A 579 8.21 2.76 -24.09
CA THR A 579 7.14 2.57 -25.07
C THR A 579 7.37 1.38 -26.00
N PHE A 580 6.42 0.44 -26.02
CA PHE A 580 6.35 -0.58 -27.08
C PHE A 580 5.83 -0.03 -28.41
N LYS A 581 5.25 1.18 -28.41
CA LYS A 581 4.69 1.81 -29.60
C LYS A 581 5.77 2.63 -30.32
N ASN A 582 6.29 2.08 -31.41
CA ASN A 582 7.28 2.70 -32.30
C ASN A 582 8.45 3.37 -31.57
N PRO A 583 9.19 2.65 -30.71
CA PRO A 583 10.41 3.20 -30.10
C PRO A 583 11.43 3.57 -31.18
N LYS A 584 12.04 4.76 -31.06
CA LYS A 584 13.20 5.16 -31.88
C LYS A 584 14.47 4.42 -31.48
N VAL A 585 14.59 4.11 -30.19
CA VAL A 585 15.73 3.38 -29.64
C VAL A 585 15.22 2.23 -28.79
N VAL A 586 15.80 1.05 -29.00
CA VAL A 586 15.62 -0.09 -28.09
C VAL A 586 16.91 -0.28 -27.30
N ILE A 587 16.80 -0.43 -25.99
CA ILE A 587 17.89 -0.66 -25.07
C ILE A 587 17.72 -2.05 -24.47
N ILE A 588 18.62 -2.98 -24.80
CA ILE A 588 18.68 -4.28 -24.13
C ILE A 588 19.72 -4.15 -23.02
N ALA A 589 19.35 -4.46 -21.78
CA ALA A 589 20.21 -4.12 -20.66
C ALA A 589 20.28 -5.23 -19.61
N ASP A 590 21.48 -5.49 -19.12
CA ASP A 590 21.65 -6.37 -17.97
C ASP A 590 20.97 -5.73 -16.74
N PRO A 591 20.28 -6.48 -15.85
CA PRO A 591 19.87 -5.97 -14.54
C PRO A 591 21.01 -5.27 -13.80
N ILE A 592 20.68 -4.19 -13.09
CA ILE A 592 21.58 -3.50 -12.16
C ILE A 592 20.78 -2.74 -11.11
N GLY A 593 21.19 -2.84 -9.84
CA GLY A 593 20.47 -2.24 -8.72
C GLY A 593 19.15 -2.93 -8.42
N TYR A 594 18.40 -2.35 -7.47
CA TYR A 594 17.17 -2.93 -6.94
C TYR A 594 15.95 -1.98 -7.01
N ASP A 595 16.09 -0.77 -7.57
CA ASP A 595 14.99 0.19 -7.69
C ASP A 595 13.79 -0.35 -8.48
N ASP A 596 14.04 -1.27 -9.41
CA ASP A 596 13.02 -1.96 -10.19
C ASP A 596 12.04 -2.75 -9.30
N ILE A 597 12.43 -3.13 -8.08
CA ILE A 597 11.57 -3.80 -7.09
C ILE A 597 10.42 -2.88 -6.68
N VAL A 598 10.66 -1.57 -6.55
CA VAL A 598 9.66 -0.61 -6.08
C VAL A 598 8.89 0.03 -7.24
N THR A 599 9.55 0.28 -8.37
CA THR A 599 8.93 0.90 -9.55
C THR A 599 8.22 -0.08 -10.47
N ALA A 600 8.50 -1.39 -10.35
CA ALA A 600 8.06 -2.42 -11.29
C ALA A 600 8.49 -2.16 -12.75
N ARG A 601 9.53 -1.35 -12.96
CA ARG A 601 10.02 -0.95 -14.29
C ARG A 601 11.53 -1.12 -14.36
N ALA A 602 12.03 -1.48 -15.53
CA ALA A 602 13.44 -1.75 -15.76
C ALA A 602 14.32 -0.52 -15.54
N LEU A 603 15.46 -0.74 -14.86
CA LEU A 603 16.59 0.18 -14.74
C LEU A 603 16.19 1.57 -14.20
N THR A 604 15.38 1.63 -13.17
CA THR A 604 14.91 2.92 -12.63
C THR A 604 15.90 3.62 -11.68
N GLY A 605 16.97 2.93 -11.29
CA GLY A 605 18.05 3.47 -10.48
C GLY A 605 19.04 4.37 -11.24
N THR A 606 20.22 4.56 -10.67
CA THR A 606 21.25 5.49 -11.12
C THR A 606 21.64 5.30 -12.60
N ARG A 607 21.90 4.06 -13.03
CA ARG A 607 22.31 3.78 -14.43
C ARG A 607 21.24 4.20 -15.43
N GLY A 608 19.97 3.93 -15.16
CA GLY A 608 18.93 4.30 -16.11
C GLY A 608 18.58 5.78 -16.12
N GLN A 609 18.85 6.50 -15.03
CA GLN A 609 18.78 7.97 -15.00
C GLN A 609 19.88 8.60 -15.88
N TYR A 610 21.08 8.02 -15.92
CA TYR A 610 22.10 8.44 -16.89
C TYR A 610 21.76 8.06 -18.34
N LEU A 611 21.16 6.89 -18.56
CA LEU A 611 20.65 6.53 -19.89
C LEU A 611 19.52 7.46 -20.34
N GLN A 612 18.65 7.88 -19.42
CA GLN A 612 17.61 8.87 -19.72
C GLN A 612 18.22 10.22 -20.13
N ASP A 613 19.26 10.67 -19.45
CA ASP A 613 19.97 11.90 -19.81
C ASP A 613 20.55 11.82 -21.21
N LEU A 614 21.18 10.69 -21.56
CA LEU A 614 21.61 10.41 -22.93
C LEU A 614 20.44 10.49 -23.92
N MET A 615 19.28 9.88 -23.61
CA MET A 615 18.09 9.94 -24.48
C MET A 615 17.56 11.38 -24.66
N ASN A 616 17.61 12.21 -23.61
CA ASN A 616 17.26 13.62 -23.69
C ASN A 616 18.24 14.39 -24.60
N ASP A 617 19.53 14.18 -24.41
CA ASP A 617 20.62 14.85 -25.14
C ASP A 617 20.61 14.54 -26.65
N ILE A 618 20.13 13.35 -27.03
CA ILE A 618 19.97 12.96 -28.43
C ILE A 618 18.58 13.28 -29.02
N GLY A 619 17.70 13.91 -28.24
CA GLY A 619 16.35 14.29 -28.69
C GLY A 619 15.35 13.13 -28.82
N VAL A 620 15.69 11.94 -28.33
CA VAL A 620 14.77 10.79 -28.26
C VAL A 620 13.77 10.96 -27.10
N ASN A 621 14.19 11.62 -26.01
CA ASN A 621 13.38 11.90 -24.83
C ASN A 621 12.76 10.63 -24.24
N ASP A 622 11.43 10.42 -24.39
CA ASP A 622 10.70 9.25 -23.90
C ASP A 622 10.33 8.23 -25.02
N GLN A 623 10.77 8.45 -26.25
CA GLN A 623 10.48 7.59 -27.41
C GLN A 623 11.42 6.37 -27.50
N TYR A 624 11.69 5.71 -26.38
CA TYR A 624 12.56 4.53 -26.32
C TYR A 624 11.98 3.44 -25.43
N LEU A 625 12.53 2.23 -25.58
CA LEU A 625 12.15 1.04 -24.83
C LEU A 625 13.37 0.39 -24.21
N VAL A 626 13.32 0.08 -22.91
CA VAL A 626 14.30 -0.74 -22.20
C VAL A 626 13.73 -2.12 -21.99
N ILE A 627 14.53 -3.16 -22.25
CA ILE A 627 14.21 -4.56 -22.01
C ILE A 627 15.35 -5.16 -21.19
N LYS A 628 15.03 -5.80 -20.06
CA LYS A 628 16.05 -6.52 -19.28
C LYS A 628 16.48 -7.79 -20.00
N THR A 629 17.78 -8.05 -20.02
CA THR A 629 18.35 -9.31 -20.50
C THR A 629 17.73 -10.50 -19.75
N VAL A 630 17.55 -10.33 -18.43
CA VAL A 630 16.85 -11.26 -17.52
C VAL A 630 16.10 -10.46 -16.44
N PRO A 631 14.85 -10.82 -16.07
CA PRO A 631 14.04 -10.04 -15.13
C PRO A 631 14.31 -10.40 -13.65
N TYR A 632 15.58 -10.67 -13.28
CA TYR A 632 15.99 -11.06 -11.93
C TYR A 632 17.15 -10.19 -11.43
N GLY A 633 17.41 -10.18 -10.11
CA GLY A 633 18.61 -9.52 -9.59
C GLY A 633 19.86 -10.34 -9.89
N MET A 634 20.89 -9.69 -10.44
CA MET A 634 22.17 -10.34 -10.81
C MET A 634 23.39 -9.58 -10.28
N ASP A 635 23.19 -8.62 -9.38
CA ASP A 635 24.27 -7.83 -8.79
C ASP A 635 25.18 -8.74 -7.96
N GLY A 636 26.43 -8.88 -8.41
CA GLY A 636 27.41 -9.77 -7.78
C GLY A 636 27.47 -11.18 -8.37
N ALA A 637 26.62 -11.52 -9.35
CA ALA A 637 26.71 -12.80 -10.04
C ALA A 637 28.01 -12.95 -10.85
N THR A 638 28.59 -14.14 -10.73
CA THR A 638 29.75 -14.63 -11.47
C THR A 638 29.40 -14.95 -12.91
N ARG A 639 30.42 -15.15 -13.75
CA ARG A 639 30.23 -15.47 -15.17
C ARG A 639 29.46 -16.77 -15.39
N ASP A 640 29.74 -17.79 -14.59
CA ASP A 640 29.09 -19.09 -14.74
C ASP A 640 27.62 -19.04 -14.33
N GLU A 641 27.31 -18.34 -13.24
CA GLU A 641 25.93 -18.07 -12.82
C GLU A 641 25.14 -17.34 -13.91
N TRP A 642 25.72 -16.31 -14.51
CA TRP A 642 25.11 -15.63 -15.65
C TRP A 642 24.88 -16.56 -16.84
N ASN A 643 25.82 -17.44 -17.18
CA ASN A 643 25.66 -18.38 -18.28
C ASN A 643 24.47 -19.32 -18.05
N GLU A 644 24.31 -19.85 -16.84
CA GLU A 644 23.19 -20.73 -16.50
C GLU A 644 21.85 -19.97 -16.53
N VAL A 645 21.80 -18.76 -15.98
CA VAL A 645 20.58 -17.93 -16.01
C VAL A 645 20.23 -17.50 -17.44
N MET A 646 21.22 -17.15 -18.27
CA MET A 646 21.02 -16.82 -19.70
C MET A 646 20.45 -17.97 -20.51
N LYS A 647 20.82 -19.21 -20.16
CA LYS A 647 20.29 -20.45 -20.75
C LYS A 647 18.85 -20.68 -20.30
N ALA A 648 18.56 -20.56 -19.00
CA ALA A 648 17.22 -20.74 -18.44
C ALA A 648 16.20 -19.69 -18.96
N THR A 649 16.67 -18.48 -19.28
CA THR A 649 15.83 -17.36 -19.73
C THR A 649 15.86 -17.16 -21.26
N LYS A 650 16.42 -18.10 -22.01
CA LYS A 650 16.59 -17.97 -23.46
C LYS A 650 15.26 -17.73 -24.18
N SER A 651 14.24 -18.56 -23.92
CA SER A 651 12.93 -18.46 -24.56
C SER A 651 12.27 -17.09 -24.34
N TYR A 652 12.25 -16.62 -23.10
CA TYR A 652 11.77 -15.28 -22.72
C TYR A 652 12.40 -14.19 -23.57
N ARG A 653 13.74 -14.14 -23.60
CA ARG A 653 14.48 -13.08 -24.25
C ARG A 653 14.35 -13.11 -25.78
N GLU A 654 14.46 -14.29 -26.38
CA GLU A 654 14.35 -14.45 -27.84
C GLU A 654 12.96 -14.03 -28.35
N LYS A 655 11.90 -14.49 -27.68
CA LYS A 655 10.53 -14.17 -28.09
C LYS A 655 10.20 -12.70 -27.88
N LEU A 656 10.65 -12.11 -26.77
CA LEU A 656 10.37 -10.71 -26.47
C LEU A 656 11.09 -9.77 -27.45
N ILE A 657 12.41 -9.95 -27.64
CA ILE A 657 13.18 -9.11 -28.58
C ILE A 657 12.64 -9.26 -29.99
N LYS A 658 12.40 -10.50 -30.44
CA LYS A 658 11.80 -10.74 -31.75
C LYS A 658 10.49 -10.00 -31.91
N ARG A 659 9.58 -10.11 -30.92
CA ARG A 659 8.28 -9.46 -31.00
C ARG A 659 8.37 -7.94 -31.06
N VAL A 660 9.28 -7.34 -30.29
CA VAL A 660 9.52 -5.90 -30.31
C VAL A 660 10.00 -5.44 -31.67
N LEU A 661 10.95 -6.16 -32.28
CA LEU A 661 11.51 -5.82 -33.59
C LEU A 661 10.56 -6.13 -34.77
N GLU A 662 9.61 -7.04 -34.61
CA GLU A 662 8.55 -7.26 -35.60
C GLU A 662 7.54 -6.11 -35.64
N ASN A 663 7.32 -5.46 -34.50
CA ASN A 663 6.33 -4.41 -34.33
C ASN A 663 6.93 -2.99 -34.39
N SER A 664 8.25 -2.86 -34.54
CA SER A 664 8.94 -1.57 -34.56
C SER A 664 10.16 -1.59 -35.45
N ASN A 665 10.64 -0.43 -35.87
CA ASN A 665 11.87 -0.27 -36.62
C ASN A 665 12.73 0.82 -35.95
N PRO A 666 13.42 0.50 -34.84
CA PRO A 666 14.23 1.49 -34.14
C PRO A 666 15.44 1.90 -34.99
N ASP A 667 15.85 3.15 -34.86
CA ASP A 667 17.00 3.72 -35.58
C ASP A 667 18.30 2.97 -35.24
N PHE A 668 18.43 2.56 -33.98
CA PHE A 668 19.53 1.74 -33.48
C PHE A 668 19.16 1.03 -32.17
N VAL A 669 19.99 0.08 -31.77
CA VAL A 669 19.88 -0.65 -30.50
C VAL A 669 21.07 -0.36 -29.61
N ILE A 670 20.83 0.01 -28.36
CA ILE A 670 21.87 0.07 -27.33
C ILE A 670 21.88 -1.26 -26.57
N VAL A 671 23.06 -1.87 -26.44
CA VAL A 671 23.26 -3.05 -25.58
C VAL A 671 24.05 -2.65 -24.35
N ASP A 672 23.36 -2.60 -23.22
CA ASP A 672 23.88 -2.09 -21.96
C ASP A 672 24.32 -3.22 -21.03
N GLY A 673 25.55 -3.69 -21.21
CA GLY A 673 26.15 -4.79 -20.46
C GLY A 673 26.67 -5.94 -21.32
N THR A 674 27.50 -6.78 -20.72
CA THR A 674 28.18 -7.89 -21.41
C THR A 674 27.20 -8.95 -21.92
N TYR A 675 26.19 -9.31 -21.11
CA TYR A 675 25.25 -10.38 -21.48
C TYR A 675 24.15 -9.87 -22.40
N ALA A 676 23.76 -8.60 -22.26
CA ALA A 676 22.94 -7.88 -23.23
C ALA A 676 23.59 -7.87 -24.62
N ALA A 677 24.88 -7.54 -24.71
CA ALA A 677 25.61 -7.54 -25.97
C ALA A 677 25.64 -8.94 -26.62
N ARG A 678 25.93 -9.98 -25.82
CA ARG A 678 25.90 -11.38 -26.29
C ARG A 678 24.52 -11.80 -26.77
N ALA A 679 23.46 -11.42 -26.06
CA ALA A 679 22.10 -11.73 -26.48
C ALA A 679 21.73 -11.08 -27.82
N ALA A 680 22.15 -9.83 -28.01
CA ALA A 680 21.82 -9.07 -29.21
C ALA A 680 22.56 -9.56 -30.45
N GLU A 681 23.82 -10.02 -30.32
CA GLU A 681 24.61 -10.55 -31.44
C GLU A 681 23.90 -11.69 -32.17
N ASP A 682 23.17 -12.54 -31.46
CA ASP A 682 22.44 -13.68 -32.03
C ASP A 682 21.09 -13.26 -32.64
N LEU A 683 20.47 -12.19 -32.12
CA LEU A 683 19.06 -11.87 -32.36
C LEU A 683 18.84 -10.68 -33.29
N ILE A 684 19.84 -9.81 -33.46
CA ILE A 684 19.71 -8.53 -34.17
C ILE A 684 20.74 -8.49 -35.29
N LYS A 685 20.29 -8.43 -36.53
CA LYS A 685 21.15 -8.49 -37.72
C LYS A 685 21.16 -7.19 -38.53
N ASP A 686 19.98 -6.59 -38.73
CA ASP A 686 19.80 -5.51 -39.69
C ASP A 686 19.73 -4.11 -39.06
N ILE A 687 20.02 -4.00 -37.76
CA ILE A 687 19.94 -2.75 -37.00
C ILE A 687 21.30 -2.46 -36.37
N LYS A 688 21.75 -1.20 -36.40
CA LYS A 688 23.03 -0.78 -35.81
C LYS A 688 23.01 -1.02 -34.29
N ILE A 689 24.00 -1.78 -33.79
CA ILE A 689 24.15 -2.07 -32.36
C ILE A 689 25.27 -1.19 -31.77
N ILE A 690 24.95 -0.44 -30.71
CA ILE A 690 25.87 0.39 -29.96
C ILE A 690 26.07 -0.22 -28.58
N ARG A 691 27.33 -0.54 -28.26
CA ARG A 691 27.68 -1.26 -27.02
C ARG A 691 28.15 -0.33 -25.93
N THR A 692 27.67 -0.56 -24.71
CA THR A 692 28.22 0.03 -23.49
C THR A 692 29.22 -0.95 -22.85
N ARG A 693 30.12 -0.44 -22.02
CA ARG A 693 31.09 -1.26 -21.25
C ARG A 693 30.63 -1.54 -19.82
N ARG A 694 29.80 -0.66 -19.25
CA ARG A 694 29.39 -0.61 -17.83
C ARG A 694 30.56 -0.70 -16.85
N ASN A 695 30.93 0.43 -16.26
CA ASN A 695 31.81 0.44 -15.09
C ASN A 695 30.97 0.47 -13.81
N LYS A 696 31.18 -0.49 -12.89
CA LYS A 696 30.44 -0.56 -11.62
C LYS A 696 30.81 0.56 -10.65
N ASP A 697 32.03 1.08 -10.73
CA ASP A 697 32.50 2.17 -9.86
C ASP A 697 32.07 3.54 -10.37
N ASP A 698 31.80 3.64 -11.67
CA ASP A 698 31.29 4.84 -12.33
C ASP A 698 30.29 4.46 -13.41
N LEU A 699 29.01 4.50 -13.03
CA LEU A 699 27.88 4.14 -13.89
C LEU A 699 27.65 5.11 -15.06
N ALA A 700 28.47 6.16 -15.23
CA ALA A 700 28.36 7.11 -16.32
C ALA A 700 29.58 7.07 -17.27
N ALA A 701 30.68 6.43 -16.86
CA ALA A 701 32.00 6.52 -17.48
C ALA A 701 32.05 6.23 -19.00
N ASP A 702 31.15 5.38 -19.49
CA ASP A 702 31.14 4.92 -20.89
C ASP A 702 30.13 5.66 -21.78
N LEU A 703 29.26 6.50 -21.21
CA LEU A 703 28.17 7.12 -21.96
C LEU A 703 28.65 8.20 -22.94
N GLY A 704 29.78 8.85 -22.66
CA GLY A 704 30.43 9.73 -23.62
C GLY A 704 30.85 9.00 -24.90
N GLU A 705 31.43 7.79 -24.78
CA GLU A 705 31.80 6.98 -25.94
C GLU A 705 30.57 6.44 -26.69
N VAL A 706 29.50 6.12 -25.96
CA VAL A 706 28.22 5.73 -26.56
C VAL A 706 27.64 6.88 -27.37
N ALA A 707 27.65 8.11 -26.85
CA ALA A 707 27.20 9.30 -27.57
C ALA A 707 28.01 9.51 -28.86
N GLU A 708 29.34 9.40 -28.84
CA GLU A 708 30.13 9.52 -30.07
C GLU A 708 29.76 8.49 -31.14
N LYS A 709 29.44 7.24 -30.75
CA LYS A 709 28.96 6.22 -31.68
C LYS A 709 27.55 6.49 -32.22
N ILE A 710 26.70 7.15 -31.44
CA ILE A 710 25.36 7.56 -31.88
C ILE A 710 25.46 8.64 -32.97
N LYS A 711 26.45 9.54 -32.92
CA LYS A 711 26.67 10.56 -33.98
C LYS A 711 26.91 9.99 -35.38
N GLU A 712 27.34 8.74 -35.46
CA GLU A 712 27.51 8.02 -36.72
C GLU A 712 26.20 7.42 -37.26
N VAL A 713 25.07 7.57 -36.55
CA VAL A 713 23.73 7.19 -37.02
C VAL A 713 23.12 8.39 -37.72
N GLU A 714 22.53 8.16 -38.90
CA GLU A 714 21.84 9.20 -39.67
C GLU A 714 20.77 9.90 -38.83
N GLY A 715 20.81 11.24 -38.78
CA GLY A 715 19.88 12.07 -38.02
C GLY A 715 20.34 12.40 -36.59
N TYR A 716 21.49 11.90 -36.15
CA TYR A 716 22.04 12.11 -34.79
C TYR A 716 23.42 12.78 -34.77
N GLU A 717 23.85 13.44 -35.85
CA GLU A 717 25.23 13.92 -36.02
C GLU A 717 25.59 15.09 -35.07
N ASN A 718 24.60 15.89 -34.67
CA ASN A 718 24.78 17.14 -33.93
C ASN A 718 24.47 17.05 -32.44
N ILE A 719 24.42 15.84 -31.88
CA ILE A 719 24.08 15.64 -30.47
C ILE A 719 25.14 16.22 -29.52
N ARG A 720 24.69 16.71 -28.36
CA ARG A 720 25.56 17.20 -27.28
C ARG A 720 25.32 16.33 -26.07
N HIS A 721 26.38 15.75 -25.50
CA HIS A 721 26.28 14.94 -24.29
C HIS A 721 26.76 15.70 -23.05
N ARG A 722 25.96 15.72 -21.99
CA ARG A 722 26.22 16.37 -20.72
C ARG A 722 25.92 15.38 -19.60
N THR A 723 26.80 14.40 -19.40
CA THR A 723 26.66 13.28 -18.44
C THR A 723 26.08 13.68 -17.08
N ASN A 724 24.75 13.69 -16.96
CA ASN A 724 24.02 14.09 -15.76
C ASN A 724 22.98 13.02 -15.39
N LEU A 725 22.47 13.06 -14.17
CA LEU A 725 21.29 12.28 -13.80
C LEU A 725 20.04 13.01 -14.28
N ALA A 726 19.25 12.37 -15.13
CA ALA A 726 17.93 12.84 -15.51
C ALA A 726 16.84 11.98 -14.85
N ASN A 727 15.71 12.61 -14.52
CA ASN A 727 14.53 11.91 -14.01
C ASN A 727 13.99 10.94 -15.05
N ILE A 728 13.67 9.72 -14.64
CA ILE A 728 12.90 8.81 -15.49
C ILE A 728 11.54 9.49 -15.82
N PRO A 729 11.15 9.57 -17.10
CA PRO A 729 9.96 10.28 -17.51
C PRO A 729 8.72 9.58 -16.96
N ARG A 730 7.68 10.35 -16.64
CA ARG A 730 6.45 9.78 -16.09
C ARG A 730 5.80 8.77 -17.02
N THR A 731 5.88 8.95 -18.34
CA THR A 731 5.41 8.00 -19.36
C THR A 731 6.08 6.61 -19.28
N HIS A 732 7.14 6.46 -18.49
CA HIS A 732 7.90 5.22 -18.30
C HIS A 732 7.70 4.60 -16.91
N LEU A 733 6.95 5.28 -16.03
CA LEU A 733 6.65 4.86 -14.66
C LEU A 733 5.16 4.54 -14.54
N SER A 734 4.79 3.61 -13.67
CA SER A 734 3.38 3.27 -13.49
C SER A 734 2.60 4.46 -12.90
N PHE A 735 1.27 4.40 -12.99
CA PHE A 735 0.41 5.35 -12.27
C PHE A 735 0.75 5.41 -10.77
N TYR A 736 1.16 4.27 -10.23
CA TYR A 736 1.42 4.09 -8.82
C TYR A 736 2.87 4.31 -8.40
N SER A 737 3.77 4.62 -9.33
CA SER A 737 5.11 5.08 -8.99
C SER A 737 5.10 6.50 -8.41
N ARG A 738 5.84 6.72 -7.34
CA ARG A 738 5.90 8.01 -6.66
C ARG A 738 6.74 9.05 -7.40
N VAL A 739 6.60 10.33 -7.06
CA VAL A 739 7.37 11.43 -7.69
C VAL A 739 8.88 11.27 -7.50
N TRP A 740 9.32 10.74 -6.35
CA TRP A 740 10.74 10.53 -6.07
C TRP A 740 11.29 9.21 -6.65
N GLU A 741 10.43 8.27 -7.02
CA GLU A 741 10.84 7.01 -7.63
C GLU A 741 11.32 7.27 -9.07
N GLY A 742 12.50 6.74 -9.42
CA GLY A 742 13.16 7.05 -10.70
C GLY A 742 13.92 8.38 -10.72
N THR A 743 14.27 8.93 -9.55
CA THR A 743 15.00 10.20 -9.40
C THR A 743 16.14 10.07 -8.38
N SER A 744 17.08 11.01 -8.38
CA SER A 744 18.12 11.16 -7.36
C SER A 744 19.02 9.92 -7.12
N GLY A 745 19.23 9.09 -8.15
CA GLY A 745 19.98 7.82 -8.07
C GLY A 745 19.24 6.70 -7.34
N ASP A 746 19.95 5.63 -6.97
CA ASP A 746 19.35 4.42 -6.38
C ASP A 746 18.65 4.70 -5.05
N ARG A 747 17.46 4.14 -4.85
CA ARG A 747 16.59 4.29 -3.67
C ARG A 747 16.36 2.98 -2.92
N VAL A 748 16.84 1.85 -3.47
CA VAL A 748 16.65 0.53 -2.88
C VAL A 748 17.99 -0.16 -2.67
N ILE A 749 18.18 -0.76 -1.48
CA ILE A 749 19.35 -1.60 -1.16
C ILE A 749 18.91 -2.95 -0.61
N THR A 750 19.68 -4.00 -0.89
CA THR A 750 19.51 -5.32 -0.26
C THR A 750 20.14 -5.37 1.13
N SER A 751 19.62 -6.23 2.00
CA SER A 751 20.28 -6.60 3.25
C SER A 751 21.58 -7.37 2.94
N ALA A 752 22.56 -7.26 3.83
CA ALA A 752 23.77 -8.07 3.80
C ALA A 752 23.60 -9.38 4.60
N GLY A 753 24.35 -10.40 4.22
CA GLY A 753 24.51 -11.63 4.97
C GLY A 753 23.46 -12.69 4.63
N LYS A 754 23.82 -13.94 4.92
CA LYS A 754 23.14 -15.14 4.41
C LYS A 754 21.62 -15.17 4.61
N GLN A 755 21.15 -14.74 5.78
CA GLN A 755 19.75 -14.88 6.16
C GLN A 755 18.78 -14.01 5.33
N TYR A 756 19.24 -12.84 4.88
CA TYR A 756 18.33 -11.81 4.36
C TYR A 756 18.78 -11.17 3.04
N GLU A 757 20.00 -11.45 2.59
CA GLU A 757 20.49 -10.98 1.29
C GLU A 757 19.67 -11.57 0.13
N GLY A 758 19.27 -10.71 -0.81
CA GLY A 758 18.45 -11.10 -1.95
C GLY A 758 16.97 -11.37 -1.64
N ILE A 759 16.53 -11.33 -0.38
CA ILE A 759 15.12 -11.45 0.02
C ILE A 759 14.59 -10.17 0.68
N ALA A 760 15.42 -9.50 1.49
CA ALA A 760 15.06 -8.29 2.21
C ALA A 760 15.67 -7.04 1.59
N PHE A 761 14.84 -6.02 1.37
CA PHE A 761 15.24 -4.76 0.75
C PHE A 761 14.79 -3.57 1.60
N ALA A 762 15.60 -2.52 1.65
CA ALA A 762 15.23 -1.25 2.25
C ALA A 762 14.96 -0.22 1.15
N GLU A 763 13.74 0.26 1.10
CA GLU A 763 13.29 1.39 0.28
C GLU A 763 13.49 2.69 1.07
N VAL A 764 14.23 3.64 0.50
CA VAL A 764 14.64 4.87 1.15
C VAL A 764 14.07 6.08 0.42
N VAL A 765 13.15 6.78 1.08
CA VAL A 765 12.63 8.04 0.59
C VAL A 765 13.65 9.15 0.87
N PRO A 766 14.02 9.98 -0.13
CA PRO A 766 14.90 11.13 0.10
C PRO A 766 14.19 12.22 0.92
N GLU A 767 14.95 12.93 1.75
CA GLU A 767 14.46 13.94 2.69
C GLU A 767 13.65 15.04 1.99
N TRP A 768 14.16 15.54 0.87
CA TRP A 768 13.49 16.58 0.09
C TRP A 768 12.08 16.19 -0.37
N ALA A 769 11.71 14.91 -0.42
CA ALA A 769 10.39 14.48 -0.87
C ALA A 769 9.32 14.53 0.22
N PHE A 770 9.70 14.62 1.50
CA PHE A 770 8.75 14.55 2.62
C PHE A 770 8.98 15.57 3.73
N ASP A 771 10.18 16.15 3.81
CA ASP A 771 10.50 17.23 4.74
C ASP A 771 10.44 18.55 3.96
N GLN A 772 9.24 19.14 3.90
CA GLN A 772 8.97 20.32 3.10
C GLN A 772 8.27 21.39 3.92
N GLU A 773 8.82 22.59 3.84
CA GLU A 773 8.12 23.82 4.22
C GLU A 773 7.16 24.18 3.08
N ILE A 774 5.93 23.69 3.13
CA ILE A 774 4.90 24.03 2.14
C ILE A 774 4.10 25.21 2.67
N GLU A 775 4.15 26.34 1.98
CA GLU A 775 3.23 27.45 2.24
C GLU A 775 1.78 26.97 2.07
N LEU A 776 0.88 27.40 2.95
CA LEU A 776 -0.56 27.14 2.82
C LEU A 776 -1.02 27.61 1.44
N VAL A 777 -1.25 26.66 0.53
CA VAL A 777 -1.88 26.98 -0.75
C VAL A 777 -3.26 27.54 -0.44
N ASP A 778 -3.56 28.75 -0.92
CA ASP A 778 -4.78 29.53 -0.63
C ASP A 778 -6.07 28.70 -0.62
N LYS A 779 -6.15 27.63 -1.44
CA LYS A 779 -7.33 26.76 -1.58
C LYS A 779 -7.77 26.05 -0.30
N ASN A 780 -6.86 25.75 0.63
CA ASN A 780 -7.20 25.04 1.88
C ASN A 780 -7.33 25.98 3.09
N ALA A 781 -6.84 27.20 3.00
CA ALA A 781 -6.82 28.15 4.12
C ALA A 781 -8.25 28.44 4.63
N ASP A 782 -9.18 28.74 3.72
CA ASP A 782 -10.58 29.00 4.07
C ASP A 782 -11.26 27.79 4.72
N LEU A 783 -10.96 26.57 4.25
CA LEU A 783 -11.52 25.34 4.81
C LEU A 783 -10.95 25.05 6.21
N ILE A 784 -9.66 25.31 6.43
CA ILE A 784 -9.03 25.21 7.75
C ILE A 784 -9.63 26.24 8.70
N GLU A 785 -9.76 27.50 8.29
CA GLU A 785 -10.38 28.54 9.12
C GLU A 785 -11.83 28.21 9.45
N ASN A 786 -12.60 27.65 8.52
CA ASN A 786 -13.96 27.17 8.78
C ASN A 786 -13.99 26.05 9.84
N MET A 787 -13.04 25.11 9.80
CA MET A 787 -12.91 24.07 10.84
C MET A 787 -12.56 24.67 12.20
N ILE A 788 -11.66 25.65 12.26
CA ILE A 788 -11.32 26.36 13.50
C ILE A 788 -12.53 27.15 14.01
N GLN A 789 -13.30 27.75 13.10
CA GLN A 789 -14.51 28.48 13.45
C GLN A 789 -15.56 27.57 14.09
N VAL A 790 -15.68 26.30 13.67
CA VAL A 790 -16.54 25.31 14.34
C VAL A 790 -16.16 25.15 15.82
N LEU A 791 -14.87 25.10 16.16
CA LEU A 791 -14.41 25.03 17.55
C LEU A 791 -14.75 26.30 18.33
N ARG A 792 -14.58 27.47 17.70
CA ARG A 792 -14.91 28.77 18.31
C ARG A 792 -16.41 28.87 18.60
N ASP A 793 -17.24 28.57 17.61
CA ASP A 793 -18.70 28.63 17.72
C ASP A 793 -19.24 27.67 18.78
N LEU A 794 -18.58 26.52 18.94
CA LEU A 794 -18.92 25.54 19.97
C LEU A 794 -18.24 25.79 21.32
N ASN A 795 -17.46 26.87 21.50
CA ASN A 795 -16.69 27.13 22.73
C ASN A 795 -15.83 25.94 23.18
N LEU A 796 -15.19 25.26 22.24
CA LEU A 796 -14.27 24.15 22.47
C LEU A 796 -12.81 24.65 22.46
N PRO A 797 -11.85 23.86 23.00
CA PRO A 797 -10.43 24.17 22.86
C PRO A 797 -10.03 24.39 21.40
N LEU A 798 -9.23 25.42 21.13
CA LEU A 798 -8.70 25.71 19.80
C LEU A 798 -7.41 24.92 19.55
N PRO A 799 -6.98 24.76 18.28
CA PRO A 799 -5.71 24.11 17.95
C PRO A 799 -4.55 24.69 18.76
N SER A 800 -3.73 23.81 19.35
CA SER A 800 -2.58 24.17 20.20
C SER A 800 -2.90 25.01 21.45
N GLU A 801 -4.17 25.25 21.78
CA GLU A 801 -4.58 25.97 22.97
C GLU A 801 -4.35 25.09 24.22
N SER A 802 -3.60 25.61 25.20
CA SER A 802 -3.43 24.88 26.46
C SER A 802 -4.75 24.81 27.23
N THR A 803 -4.96 23.75 28.01
CA THR A 803 -6.14 23.62 28.88
C THR A 803 -6.37 24.87 29.73
N ARG A 804 -5.29 25.45 30.29
CA ARG A 804 -5.37 26.67 31.09
C ARG A 804 -5.87 27.86 30.28
N THR A 805 -5.29 28.09 29.10
CA THR A 805 -5.68 29.19 28.20
C THR A 805 -7.13 29.05 27.75
N TYR A 806 -7.56 27.81 27.43
CA TYR A 806 -8.95 27.51 27.12
C TYR A 806 -9.88 27.91 28.26
N ILE A 807 -9.59 27.46 29.49
CA ILE A 807 -10.39 27.75 30.68
C ILE A 807 -10.40 29.27 30.98
N GLU A 808 -9.29 29.98 30.76
CA GLU A 808 -9.23 31.45 30.89
C GLU A 808 -10.03 32.19 29.81
N ARG A 809 -10.20 31.61 28.62
CA ARG A 809 -10.96 32.21 27.51
C ARG A 809 -12.47 32.06 27.65
N VAL A 810 -12.94 30.94 28.20
CA VAL A 810 -14.38 30.61 28.26
C VAL A 810 -15.05 30.96 29.60
N ASN A 811 -14.27 31.34 30.61
CA ASN A 811 -14.76 31.93 31.86
C ASN A 811 -14.66 33.45 31.80
#